data_AF-A0A7J0A572-F1
#
_entry.id   AF-A0A7J0A572-F1
#
_cell.length_a   1.000
_cell.length_b   1.000
_cell.length_c   1.000
_cell.angle_alpha   90.00
_cell.angle_beta   90.00
_cell.angle_gamma   90.00
#
_symmetry.space_group_name_H-M   'P 1'
#
loop_
_entity.id
_entity.type
_entity.pdbx_description
1 polymer ?
#
loop_
_entity_poly.entity_id
_entity_poly.type
_entity_poly.pdbx_seq_one_letter_code
_entity_poly.pdbx_strand_id
1 'polypeptide(L)'
;MSVKEVTLLRKSGNLKEAYKMAIDDLKEDRNNSWAQMSLFWVLRDICQQLCNRNAIDKAKICLKEMSSLLPTMMDDSGAGERAYTNLYKQLQPNADAISKASELSKNDPSNAYAQVKNYIDSANDVDSALHEDLGWIIYRYIKTEISNLTSLEVRTLLKDYMYLKNERPSMLHSQILNFALNFSKEHSDFSFYRFFMLWEPENLRYEDLNKGYYNGSEFPSLISRICRQIVNSGEDIDVERLCEKINLPKTETLDLLREPQFWEIMNLHKEGKIREMFEAFAVYNKRNAVYGASHWHSEVLKIAERHMNGQEAWRFIYFFRDWRYENLMDADWKEETDNNGNTYKPLAVKAAKKCYEYLKELHPRDAELVSWLDSLYNVLIERAKKDEWISRQRAIIYTWQQQYDLAINVYKSLLLEMSEKYYVWSELADCIQDSNELKIALLSKALLIERNEDFLGSIHLTLADLLIKEGLTSEALCELNIYKKFHENTSRKYQEYIERVDISVIPPNNNKLLYNKYATIAEEYAFSEIEAKEVTLVDRWEKDGKTYCTFTNGVDVIFQVNVKRFPFLTNAMFGSVFRVKCHVEKEEKQIQTSFFSWNKTKMTEAKYIPLCMHKSETKLWMGLPQKFGYVEYLNEEKKILHIVTQDSEQIFQAFKEKWGTISKGDFVSFREYTIIKKNEKKVVIANIEKVNKETALPNFNSGIVVVDDINKQKKLFHYTFGQGKIGGIVFFNDTVLRPEVGQCLKIFYCVTKDRKGEKRSIVLNVEKTTEMNPNALKTIQGRLELKYKDGSWDGSPDFAFIGDYYVHRSVLCEYNITADCNVTADVIYAGQGKWKVIKIHQ
;
A
#
# COMPACT_ATOMS: atom_id res chain seq x y z
N MET A 1 -56.36 -43.01 16.60
CA MET A 1 -56.71 -43.01 18.04
C MET A 1 -55.47 -42.65 18.88
N SER A 2 -55.54 -42.60 20.22
CA SER A 2 -54.50 -41.88 20.98
C SER A 2 -53.27 -42.76 21.32
N VAL A 3 -52.10 -42.33 20.86
CA VAL A 3 -50.75 -42.79 21.30
C VAL A 3 -50.63 -42.96 22.83
N LYS A 4 -51.41 -42.17 23.57
CA LYS A 4 -51.49 -42.20 25.04
C LYS A 4 -52.07 -43.51 25.57
N GLU A 5 -53.08 -44.09 24.92
CA GLU A 5 -53.73 -45.34 25.34
C GLU A 5 -52.83 -46.56 25.11
N VAL A 6 -52.19 -46.66 23.93
CA VAL A 6 -51.17 -47.69 23.66
C VAL A 6 -50.02 -47.61 24.66
N THR A 7 -49.57 -46.38 24.97
CA THR A 7 -48.51 -46.16 25.96
C THR A 7 -48.94 -46.57 27.38
N LEU A 8 -50.19 -46.31 27.76
CA LEU A 8 -50.73 -46.70 29.07
C LEU A 8 -50.80 -48.23 29.19
N LEU A 9 -51.34 -48.92 28.18
CA LEU A 9 -51.41 -50.38 28.14
C LEU A 9 -50.02 -51.00 28.22
N ARG A 10 -49.06 -50.48 27.43
CA ARG A 10 -47.66 -50.91 27.46
C ARG A 10 -47.04 -50.76 28.86
N LYS A 11 -47.18 -49.57 29.48
CA LYS A 11 -46.63 -49.31 30.83
C LYS A 11 -47.30 -50.14 31.92
N SER A 12 -48.55 -50.56 31.74
CA SER A 12 -49.26 -51.46 32.66
C SER A 12 -48.89 -52.95 32.50
N GLY A 13 -48.01 -53.30 31.55
CA GLY A 13 -47.59 -54.68 31.28
C GLY A 13 -48.52 -55.47 30.38
N ASN A 14 -49.63 -54.88 29.90
CA ASN A 14 -50.62 -55.54 29.05
C ASN A 14 -50.21 -55.50 27.57
N LEU A 15 -49.09 -56.18 27.26
CA LEU A 15 -48.40 -56.05 25.97
C LEU A 15 -49.17 -56.65 24.78
N LYS A 16 -50.05 -57.64 25.00
CA LYS A 16 -50.84 -58.26 23.93
C LYS A 16 -51.89 -57.29 23.41
N GLU A 17 -52.60 -56.63 24.31
CA GLU A 17 -53.60 -55.60 24.03
C GLU A 17 -52.94 -54.36 23.43
N ALA A 18 -51.80 -53.94 23.98
CA ALA A 18 -51.02 -52.83 23.44
C ALA A 18 -50.54 -53.11 22.00
N TYR A 19 -50.09 -54.34 21.69
CA TYR A 19 -49.62 -54.72 20.36
C TYR A 19 -50.77 -54.76 19.36
N LYS A 20 -51.89 -55.38 19.73
CA LYS A 20 -53.09 -55.41 18.89
C LYS A 20 -53.56 -54.00 18.55
N MET A 21 -53.65 -53.14 19.57
CA MET A 21 -54.06 -51.74 19.39
C MET A 21 -53.09 -50.96 18.51
N ALA A 22 -51.78 -51.09 18.74
CA ALA A 22 -50.76 -50.42 17.93
C ALA A 22 -50.79 -50.87 16.46
N ILE A 23 -51.05 -52.16 16.19
CA ILE A 23 -51.21 -52.69 14.83
C ILE A 23 -52.50 -52.18 14.17
N ASP A 24 -53.59 -52.10 14.91
CA ASP A 24 -54.86 -51.59 14.38
C ASP A 24 -54.77 -50.09 14.05
N ASP A 25 -54.10 -49.29 14.90
CA ASP A 25 -53.75 -47.88 14.59
C ASP A 25 -52.91 -47.75 13.30
N LEU A 26 -51.95 -48.66 13.10
CA LEU A 26 -51.12 -48.68 11.89
C LEU A 26 -51.89 -49.08 10.62
N LYS A 27 -53.01 -49.81 10.75
CA LYS A 27 -53.86 -50.19 9.61
C LYS A 27 -54.70 -49.02 9.11
N GLU A 28 -55.10 -48.11 10.01
CA GLU A 28 -55.83 -46.90 9.64
C GLU A 28 -54.96 -45.93 8.86
N ASP A 29 -53.70 -45.76 9.29
CA ASP A 29 -52.69 -44.99 8.56
C ASP A 29 -51.30 -45.60 8.73
N ARG A 30 -50.84 -46.28 7.67
CA ARG A 30 -49.54 -46.96 7.65
C ARG A 30 -48.35 -46.01 7.73
N ASN A 31 -48.51 -44.74 7.37
CA ASN A 31 -47.44 -43.75 7.32
C ASN A 31 -47.39 -42.86 8.58
N ASN A 32 -48.26 -43.11 9.55
CA ASN A 32 -48.29 -42.36 10.79
C ASN A 32 -47.05 -42.67 11.65
N SER A 33 -46.09 -41.74 11.68
CA SER A 33 -44.82 -41.87 12.42
C SER A 33 -44.99 -42.09 13.92
N TRP A 34 -46.07 -41.54 14.52
CA TRP A 34 -46.40 -41.72 15.93
C TRP A 34 -46.99 -43.10 16.21
N ALA A 35 -47.83 -43.64 15.32
CA ALA A 35 -48.34 -44.99 15.43
C ALA A 35 -47.22 -46.04 15.25
N GLN A 36 -46.31 -45.79 14.31
CA GLN A 36 -45.09 -46.59 14.14
C GLN A 36 -44.19 -46.56 15.38
N MET A 37 -44.00 -45.39 15.99
CA MET A 37 -43.27 -45.24 17.26
C MET A 37 -43.96 -46.01 18.40
N SER A 38 -45.28 -45.92 18.52
CA SER A 38 -46.05 -46.68 19.51
C SER A 38 -45.87 -48.20 19.35
N LEU A 39 -45.95 -48.71 18.11
CA LEU A 39 -45.71 -50.12 17.82
C LEU A 39 -44.26 -50.53 18.12
N PHE A 40 -43.28 -49.70 17.75
CA PHE A 40 -41.86 -49.94 18.04
C PHE A 40 -41.62 -50.14 19.54
N TRP A 41 -42.15 -49.27 20.40
CA TRP A 41 -41.95 -49.39 21.86
C TRP A 41 -42.66 -50.61 22.46
N VAL A 42 -43.81 -51.01 21.91
CA VAL A 42 -44.48 -52.26 22.31
C VAL A 42 -43.65 -53.48 21.90
N LEU A 43 -43.16 -53.51 20.66
CA LEU A 43 -42.27 -54.56 20.15
C LEU A 43 -40.98 -54.65 20.96
N ARG A 44 -40.42 -53.52 21.40
CA ARG A 44 -39.24 -53.46 22.28
C ARG A 44 -39.48 -54.18 23.60
N ASP A 45 -40.60 -53.90 24.28
CA ASP A 45 -40.94 -54.53 25.56
C ASP A 45 -41.26 -56.03 25.39
N ILE A 46 -41.92 -56.41 24.29
CA ILE A 46 -42.15 -57.82 23.94
C ILE A 46 -40.82 -58.54 23.70
N CYS A 47 -39.93 -57.94 22.90
CA CYS A 47 -38.60 -58.47 22.61
C CYS A 47 -37.81 -58.70 23.90
N GLN A 48 -37.81 -57.73 24.82
CA GLN A 48 -37.14 -57.86 26.12
C GLN A 48 -37.72 -59.01 26.96
N GLN A 49 -39.05 -59.17 26.99
CA GLN A 49 -39.68 -60.29 27.71
C GLN A 49 -39.29 -61.65 27.10
N LEU A 50 -39.16 -61.72 25.77
CA LEU A 50 -38.73 -62.93 25.07
C LEU A 50 -37.25 -63.25 25.34
N CYS A 51 -36.38 -62.23 25.38
CA CYS A 51 -34.98 -62.38 25.79
C CYS A 51 -34.88 -62.97 27.21
N ASN A 52 -35.64 -62.41 28.16
CA ASN A 52 -35.63 -62.86 29.56
C ASN A 52 -36.15 -64.30 29.74
N ARG A 53 -36.97 -64.79 28.81
CA ARG A 53 -37.50 -66.18 28.78
C ARG A 53 -36.66 -67.12 27.89
N ASN A 54 -35.51 -66.66 27.40
CA ASN A 54 -34.62 -67.38 26.49
C ASN A 54 -35.30 -67.85 25.17
N ALA A 55 -36.32 -67.11 24.71
CA ALA A 55 -37.05 -67.40 23.47
C ALA A 55 -36.45 -66.63 22.27
N ILE A 56 -35.19 -66.93 21.96
CA ILE A 56 -34.33 -66.15 21.06
C ILE A 56 -34.91 -66.00 19.64
N ASP A 57 -35.41 -67.08 19.03
CA ASP A 57 -35.94 -67.01 17.66
C ASP A 57 -37.15 -66.07 17.54
N LYS A 58 -38.01 -66.05 18.57
CA LYS A 58 -39.16 -65.14 18.61
C LYS A 58 -38.73 -63.70 18.85
N ALA A 59 -37.71 -63.50 19.69
CA ALA A 59 -37.14 -62.17 19.93
C ALA A 59 -36.51 -61.60 18.64
N LYS A 60 -35.82 -62.42 17.83
CA LYS A 60 -35.27 -62.02 16.52
C LYS A 60 -36.35 -61.57 15.54
N ILE A 61 -37.54 -62.18 15.57
CA ILE A 61 -38.69 -61.74 14.75
C ILE A 61 -39.13 -60.34 15.18
N CYS A 62 -39.32 -60.10 16.48
CA CYS A 62 -39.66 -58.77 16.99
C CYS A 62 -38.60 -57.74 16.60
N LEU A 63 -37.32 -58.11 16.67
CA LEU A 63 -36.23 -57.22 16.35
C LEU A 63 -36.21 -56.84 14.85
N LYS A 64 -36.49 -57.80 13.95
CA LYS A 64 -36.64 -57.52 12.52
C LYS A 64 -37.78 -56.54 12.24
N GLU A 65 -38.91 -56.69 12.92
CA GLU A 65 -40.03 -55.74 12.81
C GLU A 65 -39.64 -54.36 13.35
N MET A 66 -38.97 -54.29 14.50
CA MET A 66 -38.44 -53.03 15.04
C MET A 66 -37.52 -52.33 14.05
N SER A 67 -36.59 -53.05 13.41
CA SER A 67 -35.67 -52.51 12.41
C SER A 67 -36.41 -51.86 11.24
N SER A 68 -37.52 -52.46 10.79
CA SER A 68 -38.32 -51.93 9.68
C SER A 68 -39.06 -50.62 10.01
N LEU A 69 -39.30 -50.36 11.29
CA LEU A 69 -40.02 -49.17 11.77
C LEU A 69 -39.08 -47.99 12.06
N LEU A 70 -37.80 -48.25 12.39
CA LEU A 70 -36.80 -47.24 12.77
C LEU A 70 -36.71 -46.06 11.77
N PRO A 71 -36.65 -46.27 10.43
CA PRO A 71 -36.41 -45.17 9.49
C PRO A 71 -37.57 -44.17 9.36
N THR A 72 -38.79 -44.59 9.73
CA THR A 72 -40.02 -43.84 9.44
C THR A 72 -40.78 -43.43 10.71
N MET A 73 -40.44 -44.01 11.86
CA MET A 73 -41.06 -43.66 13.14
C MET A 73 -40.56 -42.31 13.67
N MET A 74 -41.32 -41.74 14.60
CA MET A 74 -40.91 -40.55 15.34
C MET A 74 -39.80 -40.89 16.37
N ASP A 75 -38.55 -40.43 16.15
CA ASP A 75 -37.42 -40.62 17.10
C ASP A 75 -36.41 -39.46 17.10
N ASP A 76 -36.88 -38.23 17.32
CA ASP A 76 -36.00 -37.04 17.37
C ASP A 76 -34.86 -37.13 18.40
N SER A 77 -34.99 -38.02 19.38
CA SER A 77 -34.01 -38.19 20.47
C SER A 77 -33.00 -39.33 20.25
N GLY A 78 -33.14 -40.11 19.17
CA GLY A 78 -32.39 -41.35 18.93
C GLY A 78 -32.58 -42.43 20.00
N ALA A 79 -33.64 -42.35 20.80
CA ALA A 79 -33.89 -43.28 21.90
C ALA A 79 -34.36 -44.65 21.40
N GLY A 80 -35.09 -44.66 20.29
CA GLY A 80 -35.50 -45.87 19.61
C GLY A 80 -34.30 -46.61 19.02
N GLU A 81 -33.45 -45.91 18.28
CA GLU A 81 -32.21 -46.48 17.73
C GLU A 81 -31.34 -47.12 18.84
N ARG A 82 -31.07 -46.41 19.94
CA ARG A 82 -30.33 -46.97 21.09
C ARG A 82 -31.00 -48.21 21.68
N ALA A 83 -32.32 -48.20 21.81
CA ALA A 83 -33.07 -49.33 22.36
C ALA A 83 -33.00 -50.56 21.43
N TYR A 84 -33.04 -50.36 20.12
CA TYR A 84 -32.85 -51.41 19.13
C TYR A 84 -31.44 -51.99 19.20
N THR A 85 -30.39 -51.15 19.16
CA THR A 85 -29.00 -51.58 19.16
C THR A 85 -28.65 -52.40 20.41
N ASN A 86 -29.16 -52.00 21.58
CA ASN A 86 -28.97 -52.74 22.82
C ASN A 86 -29.60 -54.14 22.77
N LEU A 87 -30.82 -54.26 22.25
CA LEU A 87 -31.47 -55.58 22.10
C LEU A 87 -30.81 -56.43 21.02
N TYR A 88 -30.36 -55.80 19.92
CA TYR A 88 -29.62 -56.48 18.85
C TYR A 88 -28.35 -57.10 19.42
N LYS A 89 -27.58 -56.34 20.18
CA LYS A 89 -26.36 -56.80 20.88
C LYS A 89 -26.65 -57.98 21.82
N GLN A 90 -27.71 -57.89 22.64
CA GLN A 90 -28.08 -58.95 23.58
C GLN A 90 -28.44 -60.28 22.89
N LEU A 91 -28.97 -60.23 21.67
CA LEU A 91 -29.42 -61.41 20.92
C LEU A 91 -28.33 -62.05 20.06
N GLN A 92 -27.12 -61.49 20.03
CA GLN A 92 -26.02 -62.07 19.27
C GLN A 92 -25.47 -63.35 19.92
N PRO A 93 -24.95 -64.29 19.12
CA PRO A 93 -24.23 -65.44 19.66
C PRO A 93 -23.12 -64.99 20.61
N ASN A 94 -22.96 -65.72 21.73
CA ASN A 94 -21.92 -65.47 22.75
C ASN A 94 -22.04 -64.14 23.51
N ALA A 95 -23.10 -63.34 23.31
CA ALA A 95 -23.29 -62.05 23.96
C ALA A 95 -23.28 -62.11 25.49
N ASP A 96 -23.94 -63.11 26.09
CA ASP A 96 -23.98 -63.30 27.56
C ASP A 96 -22.60 -63.62 28.13
N ALA A 97 -21.83 -64.48 27.46
CA ALA A 97 -20.48 -64.84 27.89
C ALA A 97 -19.52 -63.63 27.82
N ILE A 98 -19.55 -62.90 26.69
CA ILE A 98 -18.71 -61.70 26.50
C ILE A 98 -19.11 -60.58 27.46
N SER A 99 -20.41 -60.37 27.69
CA SER A 99 -20.90 -59.36 28.63
C SER A 99 -20.47 -59.67 30.08
N LYS A 100 -20.58 -60.93 30.52
CA LYS A 100 -20.08 -61.37 31.83
C LYS A 100 -18.58 -61.18 31.98
N ALA A 101 -17.79 -61.53 30.95
CA ALA A 101 -16.35 -61.32 30.95
C ALA A 101 -16.00 -59.82 30.96
N SER A 102 -16.77 -58.98 30.26
CA SER A 102 -16.60 -57.52 30.25
C SER A 102 -16.82 -56.92 31.64
N GLU A 103 -17.84 -57.38 32.37
CA GLU A 103 -18.03 -56.97 33.78
C GLU A 103 -16.92 -57.51 34.69
N LEU A 104 -16.52 -58.77 34.52
CA LEU A 104 -15.41 -59.37 35.27
C LEU A 104 -14.11 -58.59 35.07
N SER A 105 -13.83 -58.13 33.85
CA SER A 105 -12.59 -57.42 33.52
C SER A 105 -12.40 -56.10 34.25
N LYS A 106 -13.44 -55.55 34.89
CA LYS A 106 -13.32 -54.35 35.75
C LYS A 106 -12.57 -54.65 37.05
N ASN A 107 -12.61 -55.90 37.52
CA ASN A 107 -12.03 -56.33 38.79
C ASN A 107 -10.92 -57.39 38.62
N ASP A 108 -11.06 -58.29 37.63
CA ASP A 108 -10.09 -59.34 37.30
C ASP A 108 -9.85 -59.39 35.76
N PRO A 109 -9.04 -58.48 35.22
CA PRO A 109 -8.77 -58.38 33.78
C PRO A 109 -8.12 -59.64 33.19
N SER A 110 -7.24 -60.30 33.93
CA SER A 110 -6.43 -61.43 33.43
C SER A 110 -7.28 -62.68 33.24
N ASN A 111 -8.16 -62.99 34.19
CA ASN A 111 -9.12 -64.07 34.04
C ASN A 111 -10.17 -63.76 32.97
N ALA A 112 -10.69 -62.52 32.94
CA ALA A 112 -11.65 -62.10 31.92
C ALA A 112 -11.09 -62.26 30.50
N TYR A 113 -9.84 -61.84 30.26
CA TYR A 113 -9.17 -62.02 28.97
C TYR A 113 -9.03 -63.51 28.61
N ALA A 114 -8.59 -64.35 29.55
CA ALA A 114 -8.46 -65.79 29.31
C ALA A 114 -9.78 -66.46 28.89
N GLN A 115 -10.92 -66.01 29.43
CA GLN A 115 -12.25 -66.53 29.09
C GLN A 115 -12.70 -66.16 27.67
N VAL A 116 -12.24 -65.03 27.13
CA VAL A 116 -12.67 -64.53 25.80
C VAL A 116 -11.60 -64.62 24.72
N LYS A 117 -10.40 -65.11 25.04
CA LYS A 117 -9.25 -65.16 24.12
C LYS A 117 -9.61 -65.80 22.77
N ASN A 118 -10.32 -66.93 22.77
CA ASN A 118 -10.72 -67.60 21.53
C ASN A 118 -11.60 -66.69 20.64
N TYR A 119 -12.47 -65.86 21.22
CA TYR A 119 -13.31 -64.92 20.49
C TYR A 119 -12.51 -63.74 19.92
N ILE A 120 -11.42 -63.35 20.58
CA ILE A 120 -10.49 -62.32 20.09
C ILE A 120 -9.66 -62.87 18.93
N ASP A 121 -9.10 -64.07 19.08
CA ASP A 121 -8.30 -64.75 18.05
C ASP A 121 -9.13 -65.02 16.76
N SER A 122 -10.46 -65.17 16.90
CA SER A 122 -11.42 -65.39 15.81
C SER A 122 -12.44 -64.25 15.67
N ALA A 123 -12.01 -63.00 15.85
CA ALA A 123 -12.89 -61.83 15.85
C ALA A 123 -13.82 -61.71 14.62
N ASN A 124 -13.44 -62.24 13.45
CA ASN A 124 -14.30 -62.21 12.26
C ASN A 124 -15.54 -63.11 12.38
N ASP A 125 -15.53 -64.09 13.29
CA ASP A 125 -16.64 -65.01 13.57
C ASP A 125 -17.59 -64.47 14.66
N VAL A 126 -17.26 -63.30 15.24
CA VAL A 126 -18.05 -62.61 16.26
C VAL A 126 -18.76 -61.42 15.62
N ASP A 127 -20.03 -61.20 15.98
CA ASP A 127 -20.77 -60.04 15.50
C ASP A 127 -20.17 -58.74 16.03
N SER A 128 -20.05 -57.73 15.16
CA SER A 128 -19.39 -56.45 15.48
C SER A 128 -20.03 -55.70 16.64
N ALA A 129 -21.31 -55.94 16.96
CA ALA A 129 -21.96 -55.35 18.13
C ALA A 129 -21.31 -55.76 19.47
N LEU A 130 -20.56 -56.87 19.50
CA LEU A 130 -19.86 -57.37 20.69
C LEU A 130 -18.38 -56.93 20.76
N HIS A 131 -17.85 -56.35 19.68
CA HIS A 131 -16.42 -56.00 19.59
C HIS A 131 -15.99 -54.91 20.58
N GLU A 132 -16.88 -53.96 20.92
CA GLU A 132 -16.57 -52.93 21.92
C GLU A 132 -16.27 -53.56 23.30
N ASP A 133 -17.03 -54.59 23.70
CA ASP A 133 -16.81 -55.28 24.98
C ASP A 133 -15.47 -56.03 24.98
N LEU A 134 -15.17 -56.75 23.89
CA LEU A 134 -13.88 -57.42 23.71
C LEU A 134 -12.72 -56.42 23.76
N GLY A 135 -12.88 -55.26 23.11
CA GLY A 135 -11.84 -54.24 23.12
C GLY A 135 -11.61 -53.63 24.50
N TRP A 136 -12.66 -53.43 25.32
CA TRP A 136 -12.50 -53.01 26.72
C TRP A 136 -11.79 -54.07 27.56
N ILE A 137 -12.06 -55.35 27.32
CA ILE A 137 -11.34 -56.45 28.00
C ILE A 137 -9.86 -56.42 27.61
N ILE A 138 -9.53 -56.30 26.32
CA ILE A 138 -8.14 -56.16 25.84
C ILE A 138 -7.46 -54.96 26.52
N TYR A 139 -8.06 -53.77 26.45
CA TYR A 139 -7.48 -52.56 27.04
C TYR A 139 -7.18 -52.72 28.54
N ARG A 140 -8.14 -53.24 29.32
CA ARG A 140 -7.98 -53.44 30.77
C ARG A 140 -6.91 -54.49 31.07
N TYR A 141 -6.87 -55.57 30.29
CA TYR A 141 -5.86 -56.62 30.42
C TYR A 141 -4.44 -56.09 30.17
N ILE A 142 -4.21 -55.45 29.01
CA ILE A 142 -2.90 -54.88 28.68
C ILE A 142 -2.47 -53.88 29.76
N LYS A 143 -3.38 -53.01 30.21
CA LYS A 143 -3.07 -51.98 31.20
C LYS A 143 -2.65 -52.54 32.56
N THR A 144 -3.26 -53.64 33.01
CA THR A 144 -2.93 -54.28 34.28
C THR A 144 -1.66 -55.13 34.20
N GLU A 145 -1.46 -55.83 33.09
CA GLU A 145 -0.36 -56.79 32.94
C GLU A 145 0.86 -56.22 32.20
N ILE A 146 0.91 -54.92 31.91
CA ILE A 146 1.97 -54.30 31.09
C ILE A 146 3.39 -54.64 31.57
N SER A 147 3.61 -54.73 32.89
CA SER A 147 4.92 -55.05 33.47
C SER A 147 5.31 -56.53 33.35
N ASN A 148 4.34 -57.41 33.07
CA ASN A 148 4.51 -58.85 32.93
C ASN A 148 4.52 -59.31 31.46
N LEU A 149 4.06 -58.44 30.53
CA LEU A 149 4.01 -58.72 29.10
C LEU A 149 5.30 -58.30 28.40
N THR A 150 5.74 -59.10 27.42
CA THR A 150 6.80 -58.71 26.50
C THR A 150 6.30 -57.69 25.48
N SER A 151 7.22 -56.93 24.86
CA SER A 151 6.87 -56.00 23.78
C SER A 151 6.14 -56.68 22.61
N LEU A 152 6.50 -57.93 22.29
CA LEU A 152 5.82 -58.70 21.25
C LEU A 152 4.36 -59.00 21.62
N GLU A 153 4.09 -59.38 22.88
CA GLU A 153 2.74 -59.66 23.35
C GLU A 153 1.87 -58.41 23.36
N VAL A 154 2.40 -57.27 23.85
CA VAL A 154 1.66 -55.99 23.81
C VAL A 154 1.32 -55.58 22.37
N ARG A 155 2.28 -55.68 21.44
CA ARG A 155 2.03 -55.39 20.02
C ARG A 155 1.02 -56.35 19.40
N THR A 156 1.00 -57.62 19.82
CA THR A 156 0.01 -58.60 19.38
C THR A 156 -1.38 -58.19 19.86
N LEU A 157 -1.53 -57.84 21.13
CA LEU A 157 -2.82 -57.39 21.69
C LEU A 157 -3.34 -56.10 21.04
N LEU A 158 -2.45 -55.15 20.72
CA LEU A 158 -2.80 -53.95 19.96
C LEU A 158 -3.26 -54.29 18.54
N LYS A 159 -2.60 -55.24 17.88
CA LYS A 159 -3.00 -55.74 16.56
C LYS A 159 -4.37 -56.45 16.62
N ASP A 160 -4.59 -57.26 17.65
CA ASP A 160 -5.85 -57.98 17.87
C ASP A 160 -7.00 -56.99 18.08
N TYR A 161 -6.77 -55.93 18.86
CA TYR A 161 -7.72 -54.82 18.97
C TYR A 161 -8.01 -54.17 17.61
N MET A 162 -7.00 -53.97 16.75
CA MET A 162 -7.22 -53.36 15.44
C MET A 162 -8.11 -54.20 14.52
N TYR A 163 -8.14 -55.53 14.69
CA TYR A 163 -9.07 -56.42 13.98
C TYR A 163 -10.52 -56.34 14.49
N LEU A 164 -10.74 -55.81 15.70
CA LEU A 164 -12.07 -55.58 16.23
C LEU A 164 -12.75 -54.41 15.49
N LYS A 165 -13.89 -54.70 14.88
CA LYS A 165 -14.75 -53.71 14.17
C LYS A 165 -15.73 -52.99 15.12
N ASN A 166 -15.24 -52.57 16.28
CA ASN A 166 -16.05 -51.74 17.20
C ASN A 166 -16.32 -50.36 16.57
N GLU A 167 -17.35 -49.65 17.03
CA GLU A 167 -17.67 -48.32 16.52
C GLU A 167 -16.51 -47.34 16.78
N ARG A 168 -16.18 -46.53 15.76
CA ARG A 168 -15.12 -45.52 15.77
C ARG A 168 -15.64 -44.26 15.09
N PRO A 169 -15.29 -43.06 15.58
CA PRO A 169 -14.42 -42.80 16.74
C PRO A 169 -15.11 -43.13 18.08
N SER A 170 -14.34 -43.59 19.09
CA SER A 170 -14.89 -43.94 20.41
C SER A 170 -13.90 -43.70 21.55
N MET A 171 -14.40 -43.64 22.79
CA MET A 171 -13.56 -43.45 23.98
C MET A 171 -12.53 -44.57 24.12
N LEU A 172 -12.94 -45.82 23.90
CA LEU A 172 -12.03 -46.95 23.92
C LEU A 172 -10.91 -46.78 22.88
N HIS A 173 -11.26 -46.36 21.67
CA HIS A 173 -10.30 -46.17 20.59
C HIS A 173 -9.23 -45.13 20.95
N SER A 174 -9.62 -43.99 21.54
CA SER A 174 -8.69 -42.98 22.05
C SER A 174 -7.86 -43.49 23.24
N GLN A 175 -8.43 -44.33 24.10
CA GLN A 175 -7.69 -44.94 25.22
C GLN A 175 -6.61 -45.91 24.73
N ILE A 176 -6.90 -46.69 23.69
CA ILE A 176 -5.91 -47.56 23.03
C ILE A 176 -4.79 -46.73 22.41
N LEU A 177 -5.12 -45.64 21.71
CA LEU A 177 -4.11 -44.75 21.13
C LEU A 177 -3.22 -44.10 22.20
N ASN A 178 -3.83 -43.58 23.27
CA ASN A 178 -3.09 -43.00 24.40
C ASN A 178 -2.23 -44.04 25.14
N PHE A 179 -2.67 -45.30 25.21
CA PHE A 179 -1.85 -46.41 25.70
C PHE A 179 -0.64 -46.64 24.79
N ALA A 180 -0.86 -46.84 23.49
CA ALA A 180 0.20 -47.08 22.51
C ALA A 180 1.22 -45.93 22.46
N LEU A 181 0.74 -44.69 22.60
CA LEU A 181 1.56 -43.49 22.73
C LEU A 181 2.53 -43.58 23.91
N ASN A 182 2.03 -43.93 25.10
CA ASN A 182 2.87 -44.02 26.28
C ASN A 182 3.82 -45.22 26.21
N PHE A 183 3.36 -46.35 25.69
CA PHE A 183 4.18 -47.55 25.45
C PHE A 183 5.37 -47.23 24.53
N SER A 184 5.17 -46.47 23.46
CA SER A 184 6.24 -46.12 22.52
C SER A 184 7.39 -45.30 23.11
N LYS A 185 7.21 -44.65 24.28
CA LYS A 185 8.26 -43.86 24.92
C LYS A 185 9.36 -44.72 25.52
N GLU A 186 9.03 -45.95 25.91
CA GLU A 186 9.93 -46.87 26.59
C GLU A 186 10.36 -48.03 25.68
N HIS A 187 9.73 -48.16 24.51
CA HIS A 187 9.90 -49.29 23.60
C HIS A 187 10.24 -48.83 22.18
N SER A 188 11.53 -48.70 21.88
CA SER A 188 12.04 -48.28 20.57
C SER A 188 11.78 -49.29 19.44
N ASP A 189 11.44 -50.54 19.77
CA ASP A 189 11.05 -51.57 18.80
C ASP A 189 9.59 -51.46 18.33
N PHE A 190 8.84 -50.49 18.85
CA PHE A 190 7.47 -50.18 18.45
C PHE A 190 7.40 -48.85 17.70
N SER A 191 7.16 -48.93 16.39
CA SER A 191 6.96 -47.73 15.56
C SER A 191 5.58 -47.12 15.81
N PHE A 192 5.57 -46.03 16.58
CA PHE A 192 4.32 -45.37 16.95
C PHE A 192 3.66 -44.70 15.76
N TYR A 193 4.44 -44.11 14.84
CA TYR A 193 3.90 -43.51 13.64
C TYR A 193 3.15 -44.53 12.79
N ARG A 194 3.73 -45.71 12.53
CA ARG A 194 3.07 -46.77 11.76
C ARG A 194 1.81 -47.27 12.45
N PHE A 195 1.84 -47.43 13.76
CA PHE A 195 0.66 -47.79 14.53
C PHE A 195 -0.42 -46.71 14.43
N PHE A 196 -0.08 -45.43 14.57
CA PHE A 196 -1.03 -44.33 14.47
C PHE A 196 -1.68 -44.26 13.09
N MET A 197 -0.92 -44.50 12.02
CA MET A 197 -1.46 -44.58 10.66
C MET A 197 -2.38 -45.79 10.45
N LEU A 198 -2.06 -46.93 11.08
CA LEU A 198 -2.93 -48.12 11.10
C LEU A 198 -4.20 -47.88 11.93
N TRP A 199 -4.09 -47.10 13.00
CA TRP A 199 -5.18 -46.68 13.87
C TRP A 199 -6.17 -45.74 13.17
N GLU A 200 -5.80 -45.19 12.02
CA GLU A 200 -6.58 -44.24 11.20
C GLU A 200 -6.83 -42.90 11.95
N PRO A 201 -5.93 -41.90 11.76
CA PRO A 201 -6.03 -40.59 12.40
C PRO A 201 -7.37 -39.86 12.20
N GLU A 202 -8.15 -40.21 11.18
CA GLU A 202 -9.51 -39.70 10.97
C GLU A 202 -10.44 -40.00 12.17
N ASN A 203 -10.12 -41.03 12.97
CA ASN A 203 -10.87 -41.44 14.16
C ASN A 203 -10.54 -40.64 15.43
N LEU A 204 -9.74 -39.58 15.34
CA LEU A 204 -9.54 -38.67 16.47
C LEU A 204 -10.86 -37.99 16.85
N ARG A 205 -11.21 -38.04 18.14
CA ARG A 205 -12.38 -37.33 18.65
C ARG A 205 -12.10 -35.85 18.83
N TYR A 206 -13.16 -35.07 18.96
CA TYR A 206 -13.07 -33.66 19.30
C TYR A 206 -12.21 -33.42 20.56
N GLU A 207 -12.36 -34.25 21.60
CA GLU A 207 -11.59 -34.16 22.84
C GLU A 207 -10.11 -34.54 22.66
N ASP A 208 -9.76 -35.33 21.63
CA ASP A 208 -8.38 -35.71 21.35
C ASP A 208 -7.62 -34.60 20.63
N LEU A 209 -8.35 -33.78 19.85
CA LEU A 209 -7.83 -32.63 19.10
C LEU A 209 -7.65 -31.40 19.99
N ASN A 210 -8.49 -31.25 21.02
CA ASN A 210 -8.54 -30.06 21.86
C ASN A 210 -7.85 -30.25 23.21
N LYS A 211 -7.45 -29.12 23.81
CA LYS A 211 -6.82 -29.09 25.12
C LYS A 211 -7.80 -29.52 26.21
N GLY A 212 -7.30 -30.24 27.21
CA GLY A 212 -8.08 -30.65 28.37
C GLY A 212 -7.90 -29.70 29.55
N TYR A 213 -8.91 -29.60 30.41
CA TYR A 213 -8.85 -28.83 31.65
C TYR A 213 -9.14 -29.76 32.85
N TYR A 214 -8.23 -29.81 33.82
CA TYR A 214 -8.45 -30.54 35.07
C TYR A 214 -7.90 -29.75 36.26
N ASN A 215 -8.74 -29.53 37.29
CA ASN A 215 -8.42 -28.73 38.48
C ASN A 215 -7.81 -27.35 38.17
N GLY A 216 -8.31 -26.68 37.12
CA GLY A 216 -7.80 -25.37 36.69
C GLY A 216 -6.46 -25.39 35.96
N SER A 217 -5.84 -26.56 35.78
CA SER A 217 -4.63 -26.74 34.98
C SER A 217 -4.99 -27.20 33.57
N GLU A 218 -4.35 -26.59 32.58
CA GLU A 218 -4.48 -26.95 31.16
C GLU A 218 -3.51 -28.08 30.82
N PHE A 219 -4.01 -29.12 30.14
CA PHE A 219 -3.21 -30.24 29.68
C PHE A 219 -3.18 -30.27 28.15
N PRO A 220 -2.02 -30.59 27.53
CA PRO A 220 -1.92 -30.71 26.08
C PRO A 220 -2.92 -31.71 25.52
N SER A 221 -3.48 -31.41 24.36
CA SER A 221 -4.36 -32.32 23.61
C SER A 221 -3.63 -33.64 23.30
N LEU A 222 -4.41 -34.71 23.08
CA LEU A 222 -3.82 -35.99 22.71
C LEU A 222 -3.03 -35.87 21.40
N ILE A 223 -3.55 -35.14 20.42
CA ILE A 223 -2.86 -34.90 19.14
C ILE A 223 -1.52 -34.17 19.32
N SER A 224 -1.43 -33.17 20.21
CA SER A 224 -0.17 -32.50 20.51
C SER A 224 0.86 -33.46 21.10
N ARG A 225 0.42 -34.36 22.01
CA ARG A 225 1.29 -35.39 22.60
C ARG A 225 1.73 -36.44 21.58
N ILE A 226 0.86 -36.79 20.62
CA ILE A 226 1.13 -37.69 19.50
C ILE A 226 2.20 -37.10 18.59
N CYS A 227 2.01 -35.89 18.07
CA CYS A 227 2.97 -35.21 17.21
C CYS A 227 4.34 -35.09 17.89
N ARG A 228 4.35 -34.74 19.19
CA ARG A 228 5.59 -34.71 20.00
C ARG A 228 6.29 -36.06 20.05
N GLN A 229 5.57 -37.15 20.29
CA GLN A 229 6.19 -38.46 20.35
C GLN A 229 6.69 -38.93 18.98
N ILE A 230 5.94 -38.66 17.91
CA ILE A 230 6.37 -38.94 16.54
C ILE A 230 7.71 -38.23 16.26
N VAL A 231 7.82 -36.95 16.60
CA VAL A 231 9.06 -36.17 16.42
C VAL A 231 10.20 -36.73 17.26
N ASN A 232 9.95 -37.00 18.54
CA ASN A 232 10.95 -37.50 19.48
C ASN A 232 11.47 -38.89 19.14
N SER A 233 10.65 -39.73 18.49
CA SER A 233 11.05 -41.07 18.04
C SER A 233 12.17 -41.03 17.00
N GLY A 234 12.30 -39.91 16.28
CA GLY A 234 13.25 -39.76 15.17
C GLY A 234 12.91 -40.61 13.94
N GLU A 235 11.75 -41.27 13.93
CA GLU A 235 11.25 -42.06 12.80
C GLU A 235 11.12 -41.22 11.53
N ASP A 236 11.33 -41.86 10.36
CA ASP A 236 11.03 -41.25 9.07
C ASP A 236 9.52 -41.33 8.81
N ILE A 237 8.90 -40.18 8.56
CA ILE A 237 7.45 -40.04 8.45
C ILE A 237 7.04 -39.39 7.14
N ASP A 238 5.93 -39.84 6.59
CA ASP A 238 5.23 -39.15 5.50
C ASP A 238 4.35 -38.05 6.11
N VAL A 239 4.90 -36.84 6.15
CA VAL A 239 4.24 -35.65 6.74
C VAL A 239 3.01 -35.26 5.95
N GLU A 240 3.05 -35.33 4.62
CA GLU A 240 1.89 -34.98 3.78
C GLU A 240 0.72 -35.92 4.07
N ARG A 241 0.98 -37.24 4.05
CA ARG A 241 -0.04 -38.24 4.37
C ARG A 241 -0.56 -38.10 5.80
N LEU A 242 0.30 -37.74 6.75
CA LEU A 242 -0.11 -37.49 8.14
C LEU A 242 -1.04 -36.27 8.23
N CYS A 243 -0.70 -35.16 7.57
CA CYS A 243 -1.52 -33.97 7.51
C CYS A 243 -2.86 -34.20 6.81
N GLU A 244 -2.90 -35.02 5.75
CA GLU A 244 -4.13 -35.37 5.04
C GLU A 244 -5.12 -36.18 5.90
N LYS A 245 -4.59 -37.06 6.77
CA LYS A 245 -5.43 -37.96 7.60
C LYS A 245 -5.90 -37.33 8.90
N ILE A 246 -5.24 -36.29 9.40
CA ILE A 246 -5.65 -35.60 10.62
C ILE A 246 -6.72 -34.57 10.26
N ASN A 247 -7.85 -34.58 10.98
CA ASN A 247 -8.93 -33.61 10.82
C ASN A 247 -8.58 -32.21 11.39
N LEU A 248 -7.42 -31.67 11.02
CA LEU A 248 -6.95 -30.32 11.36
C LEU A 248 -6.39 -29.65 10.11
N PRO A 249 -6.36 -28.30 10.04
CA PRO A 249 -5.64 -27.60 9.00
C PRO A 249 -4.17 -28.04 8.92
N LYS A 250 -3.64 -28.17 7.70
CA LYS A 250 -2.24 -28.57 7.46
C LYS A 250 -1.26 -27.71 8.25
N THR A 251 -1.46 -26.39 8.29
CA THR A 251 -0.61 -25.44 9.02
C THR A 251 -0.60 -25.71 10.53
N GLU A 252 -1.74 -26.03 11.12
CA GLU A 252 -1.84 -26.37 12.55
C GLU A 252 -1.12 -27.69 12.86
N THR A 253 -1.29 -28.69 12.00
CA THR A 253 -0.60 -29.98 12.16
C THR A 253 0.92 -29.82 12.04
N LEU A 254 1.39 -29.01 11.09
CA LEU A 254 2.82 -28.69 10.97
C LEU A 254 3.35 -27.97 12.20
N ASP A 255 2.57 -27.06 12.79
CA ASP A 255 2.95 -26.40 14.04
C ASP A 255 3.07 -27.40 15.21
N LEU A 256 2.16 -28.37 15.33
CA LEU A 256 2.26 -29.45 16.33
C LEU A 256 3.50 -30.34 16.16
N LEU A 257 3.97 -30.53 14.91
CA LEU A 257 5.20 -31.28 14.62
C LEU A 257 6.47 -30.43 14.84
N ARG A 258 6.42 -29.12 14.56
CA ARG A 258 7.58 -28.23 14.66
C ARG A 258 7.85 -27.72 16.06
N GLU A 259 6.81 -27.54 16.88
CA GLU A 259 6.93 -27.06 18.27
C GLU A 259 7.91 -27.90 19.11
N PRO A 260 7.84 -29.25 19.15
CA PRO A 260 8.81 -30.06 19.90
C PRO A 260 10.26 -29.85 19.46
N GLN A 261 10.51 -29.70 18.15
CA GLN A 261 11.85 -29.49 17.60
C GLN A 261 12.38 -28.10 17.97
N PHE A 262 11.52 -27.08 17.98
CA PHE A 262 11.87 -25.76 18.49
C PHE A 262 12.31 -25.85 19.95
N TRP A 263 11.54 -26.56 20.80
CA TRP A 263 11.88 -26.70 22.22
C TRP A 263 13.14 -27.52 22.43
N GLU A 264 13.41 -28.53 21.61
CA GLU A 264 14.68 -29.27 21.59
C GLU A 264 15.85 -28.31 21.35
N ILE A 265 15.80 -27.49 20.29
CA ILE A 265 16.82 -26.47 19.98
C ILE A 265 17.00 -25.50 21.16
N MET A 266 15.89 -25.01 21.73
CA MET A 266 15.91 -24.08 22.86
C MET A 266 16.49 -24.69 24.14
N ASN A 267 16.23 -25.97 24.39
CA ASN A 267 16.77 -26.66 25.56
C ASN A 267 18.27 -26.92 25.40
N LEU A 268 18.73 -27.32 24.22
CA LEU A 268 20.18 -27.43 23.93
C LEU A 268 20.91 -26.10 24.17
N HIS A 269 20.30 -24.98 23.77
CA HIS A 269 20.83 -23.66 24.11
C HIS A 269 20.91 -23.42 25.63
N LYS A 270 19.83 -23.68 26.36
CA LYS A 270 19.77 -23.50 27.83
C LYS A 270 20.79 -24.37 28.57
N GLU A 271 21.07 -25.56 28.04
CA GLU A 271 22.05 -26.51 28.58
C GLU A 271 23.50 -26.17 28.19
N GLY A 272 23.73 -25.14 27.37
CA GLY A 272 25.06 -24.78 26.88
C GLY A 272 25.64 -25.73 25.82
N LYS A 273 24.81 -26.61 25.26
CA LYS A 273 25.13 -27.61 24.24
C LYS A 273 25.11 -27.01 22.83
N ILE A 274 26.00 -26.04 22.59
CA ILE A 274 25.99 -25.21 21.37
C ILE A 274 26.26 -26.04 20.10
N ARG A 275 27.13 -27.05 20.18
CA ARG A 275 27.44 -27.89 19.03
C ARG A 275 26.24 -28.75 18.62
N GLU A 276 25.60 -29.41 19.57
CA GLU A 276 24.38 -30.17 19.32
C GLU A 276 23.24 -29.27 18.84
N MET A 277 23.14 -28.04 19.37
CA MET A 277 22.15 -27.06 18.92
C MET A 277 22.29 -26.74 17.42
N PHE A 278 23.52 -26.57 16.92
CA PHE A 278 23.74 -26.33 15.48
C PHE A 278 23.45 -27.57 14.62
N GLU A 279 23.74 -28.76 15.11
CA GLU A 279 23.34 -30.01 14.44
C GLU A 279 21.80 -30.13 14.38
N ALA A 280 21.10 -29.76 15.45
CA ALA A 280 19.64 -29.75 15.51
C ALA A 280 19.03 -28.77 14.48
N PHE A 281 19.63 -27.60 14.23
CA PHE A 281 19.18 -26.70 13.16
C PHE A 281 19.30 -27.33 11.76
N ALA A 282 20.39 -28.05 11.48
CA ALA A 282 20.57 -28.73 10.19
C ALA A 282 19.54 -29.84 9.99
N VAL A 283 19.30 -30.64 11.04
CA VAL A 283 18.25 -31.67 11.06
C VAL A 283 16.87 -31.05 10.87
N TYR A 284 16.60 -29.92 11.53
CA TYR A 284 15.35 -29.18 11.41
C TYR A 284 15.10 -28.74 9.97
N ASN A 285 16.06 -28.08 9.31
CA ASN A 285 15.90 -27.62 7.93
C ASN A 285 15.67 -28.79 6.96
N LYS A 286 16.47 -29.86 7.08
CA LYS A 286 16.32 -31.07 6.24
C LYS A 286 14.91 -31.65 6.33
N ARG A 287 14.30 -31.63 7.52
CA ARG A 287 12.95 -32.14 7.75
C ARG A 287 11.86 -31.15 7.35
N ASN A 288 12.04 -29.85 7.58
CA ASN A 288 10.92 -28.91 7.60
C ASN A 288 10.86 -27.90 6.45
N ALA A 289 11.98 -27.60 5.78
CA ALA A 289 12.04 -26.50 4.82
C ALA A 289 11.10 -26.68 3.61
N VAL A 290 10.73 -27.92 3.29
CA VAL A 290 9.84 -28.24 2.16
C VAL A 290 8.35 -28.05 2.45
N TYR A 291 7.95 -27.98 3.72
CA TYR A 291 6.53 -28.00 4.12
C TYR A 291 5.91 -26.61 4.30
N GLY A 292 6.60 -25.55 3.89
CA GLY A 292 6.06 -24.19 3.90
C GLY A 292 6.16 -23.48 5.25
N ALA A 293 5.61 -22.26 5.29
CA ALA A 293 5.64 -21.37 6.44
C ALA A 293 4.76 -21.85 7.61
N SER A 294 5.19 -21.60 8.84
CA SER A 294 4.37 -21.74 10.06
C SER A 294 4.94 -20.93 11.22
N HIS A 295 4.17 -20.72 12.29
CA HIS A 295 4.61 -19.89 13.42
C HIS A 295 5.94 -20.39 14.01
N TRP A 296 6.03 -21.70 14.29
CA TRP A 296 7.25 -22.29 14.85
C TRP A 296 8.42 -22.28 13.87
N HIS A 297 8.17 -22.24 12.56
CA HIS A 297 9.23 -22.11 11.57
C HIS A 297 9.92 -20.75 11.65
N SER A 298 9.14 -19.67 11.79
CA SER A 298 9.65 -18.32 12.02
C SER A 298 10.35 -18.19 13.38
N GLU A 299 9.83 -18.82 14.43
CA GLU A 299 10.48 -18.83 15.75
C GLU A 299 11.86 -19.53 15.73
N VAL A 300 12.01 -20.63 14.96
CA VAL A 300 13.33 -21.26 14.75
C VAL A 300 14.28 -20.30 14.01
N LEU A 301 13.81 -19.56 12.99
CA LEU A 301 14.61 -18.54 12.32
C LEU A 301 15.05 -17.42 13.29
N LYS A 302 14.17 -16.98 14.21
CA LYS A 302 14.52 -15.99 15.25
C LYS A 302 15.65 -16.46 16.16
N ILE A 303 15.65 -17.74 16.56
CA ILE A 303 16.74 -18.30 17.38
C ILE A 303 18.03 -18.35 16.57
N ALA A 304 18.00 -18.84 15.32
CA ALA A 304 19.18 -18.86 14.46
C ALA A 304 19.76 -17.44 14.24
N GLU A 305 18.88 -16.46 14.00
CA GLU A 305 19.26 -15.06 13.82
C GLU A 305 19.88 -14.48 15.10
N ARG A 306 19.38 -14.84 16.27
CA ARG A 306 19.94 -14.37 17.55
C ARG A 306 21.28 -15.03 17.88
N HIS A 307 21.40 -16.34 17.69
CA HIS A 307 22.48 -17.12 18.30
C HIS A 307 23.62 -17.50 17.35
N MET A 308 23.42 -17.51 16.03
CA MET A 308 24.51 -17.71 15.06
C MET A 308 25.26 -16.40 14.84
N ASN A 309 25.98 -15.90 15.84
CA ASN A 309 26.64 -14.59 15.82
C ASN A 309 28.15 -14.70 16.08
N GLY A 310 28.88 -13.58 16.02
CA GLY A 310 30.33 -13.56 16.26
C GLY A 310 31.08 -14.50 15.32
N GLN A 311 31.89 -15.40 15.90
CA GLN A 311 32.65 -16.41 15.13
C GLN A 311 31.75 -17.44 14.41
N GLU A 312 30.50 -17.60 14.84
CA GLU A 312 29.54 -18.54 14.25
C GLU A 312 28.59 -17.88 13.23
N ALA A 313 28.79 -16.59 12.93
CA ALA A 313 27.94 -15.82 12.01
C ALA A 313 27.84 -16.45 10.61
N TRP A 314 28.92 -17.10 10.16
CA TRP A 314 28.98 -17.76 8.86
C TRP A 314 27.93 -18.87 8.71
N ARG A 315 27.50 -19.53 9.80
CA ARG A 315 26.51 -20.61 9.73
C ARG A 315 25.13 -20.10 9.31
N PHE A 316 24.84 -18.85 9.63
CA PHE A 316 23.50 -18.29 9.44
C PHE A 316 23.09 -18.24 7.97
N ILE A 317 24.01 -17.88 7.06
CA ILE A 317 23.65 -17.80 5.62
C ILE A 317 23.31 -19.17 5.05
N TYR A 318 24.06 -20.22 5.41
CA TYR A 318 23.77 -21.60 4.98
C TYR A 318 22.47 -22.10 5.60
N PHE A 319 22.27 -21.85 6.89
CA PHE A 319 21.01 -22.16 7.56
C PHE A 319 19.83 -21.47 6.86
N PHE A 320 19.90 -20.16 6.61
CA PHE A 320 18.78 -19.41 6.09
C PHE A 320 18.48 -19.75 4.61
N ARG A 321 19.52 -20.03 3.82
CA ARG A 321 19.38 -20.58 2.46
C ARG A 321 18.61 -21.91 2.49
N ASP A 322 19.03 -22.84 3.33
CA ASP A 322 18.42 -24.16 3.41
C ASP A 322 17.05 -24.14 4.10
N TRP A 323 16.80 -23.13 4.95
CA TRP A 323 15.50 -22.83 5.57
C TRP A 323 14.48 -22.32 4.55
N ARG A 324 14.95 -21.74 3.42
CA ARG A 324 14.18 -21.18 2.29
C ARG A 324 13.40 -19.92 2.65
N TYR A 325 13.83 -18.75 2.15
CA TYR A 325 13.19 -17.46 2.48
C TYR A 325 11.73 -17.38 2.00
N GLU A 326 11.30 -18.26 1.10
CA GLU A 326 9.90 -18.42 0.67
C GLU A 326 8.99 -18.85 1.83
N ASN A 327 9.55 -19.38 2.92
CA ASN A 327 8.83 -19.76 4.12
C ASN A 327 8.59 -18.58 5.09
N LEU A 328 9.02 -17.35 4.75
CA LEU A 328 8.72 -16.15 5.55
C LEU A 328 7.21 -15.85 5.53
N MET A 329 6.63 -15.68 6.72
CA MET A 329 5.22 -15.33 6.89
C MET A 329 4.99 -13.82 6.74
N ASP A 330 3.75 -13.40 6.48
CA ASP A 330 3.37 -11.98 6.49
C ASP A 330 3.70 -11.25 7.80
N ALA A 331 3.77 -11.98 8.93
CA ALA A 331 4.22 -11.45 10.21
C ALA A 331 5.72 -11.11 10.21
N ASP A 332 6.55 -11.89 9.52
CA ASP A 332 8.01 -11.70 9.47
C ASP A 332 8.44 -10.46 8.68
N TRP A 333 7.52 -9.90 7.89
CA TRP A 333 7.67 -8.66 7.13
C TRP A 333 7.21 -7.41 7.88
N LYS A 334 6.68 -7.56 9.10
CA LYS A 334 6.20 -6.44 9.92
C LYS A 334 7.18 -6.13 11.04
N GLU A 335 7.20 -4.87 11.46
CA GLU A 335 7.92 -4.47 12.66
C GLU A 335 7.26 -5.10 13.90
N GLU A 336 8.10 -5.50 14.86
CA GLU A 336 7.64 -6.03 16.14
C GLU A 336 7.93 -4.99 17.23
N THR A 337 6.97 -4.74 18.13
CA THR A 337 7.17 -3.87 19.29
C THR A 337 7.18 -4.73 20.55
N ASP A 338 8.20 -4.59 21.39
CA ASP A 338 8.23 -5.29 22.68
C ASP A 338 7.34 -4.60 23.74
N ASN A 339 7.18 -5.26 24.89
CA ASN A 339 6.41 -4.73 26.03
C ASN A 339 6.99 -3.43 26.61
N ASN A 340 8.22 -3.05 26.25
CA ASN A 340 8.88 -1.81 26.67
C ASN A 340 8.71 -0.68 25.64
N GLY A 341 7.99 -0.91 24.54
CA GLY A 341 7.78 0.05 23.47
C GLY A 341 8.94 0.15 22.47
N ASN A 342 9.95 -0.71 22.55
CA ASN A 342 11.03 -0.75 21.56
C ASN A 342 10.52 -1.39 20.28
N THR A 343 10.71 -0.71 19.15
CA THR A 343 10.31 -1.21 17.83
C THR A 343 11.52 -1.80 17.12
N TYR A 344 11.37 -3.05 16.67
CA TYR A 344 12.40 -3.81 15.97
C TYR A 344 12.08 -3.92 14.49
N LYS A 345 13.14 -3.87 13.67
CA LYS A 345 13.03 -4.13 12.24
C LYS A 345 12.42 -5.52 11.98
N PRO A 346 11.72 -5.72 10.85
CA PRO A 346 11.14 -7.01 10.49
C PRO A 346 12.16 -8.15 10.49
N LEU A 347 11.73 -9.37 10.84
CA LEU A 347 12.60 -10.55 10.86
C LEU A 347 13.26 -10.80 9.50
N ALA A 348 12.51 -10.66 8.41
CA ALA A 348 13.03 -10.79 7.05
C ALA A 348 14.20 -9.83 6.77
N VAL A 349 14.07 -8.56 7.19
CA VAL A 349 15.11 -7.53 7.00
C VAL A 349 16.34 -7.82 7.87
N LYS A 350 16.14 -8.26 9.13
CA LYS A 350 17.24 -8.66 10.02
C LYS A 350 18.02 -9.84 9.45
N ALA A 351 17.33 -10.87 8.99
CA ALA A 351 17.93 -12.07 8.40
C ALA A 351 18.72 -11.75 7.11
N ALA A 352 18.13 -10.98 6.19
CA ALA A 352 18.80 -10.57 4.96
C ALA A 352 20.05 -9.72 5.24
N LYS A 353 19.93 -8.72 6.13
CA LYS A 353 21.07 -7.89 6.54
C LYS A 353 22.21 -8.73 7.10
N LYS A 354 21.91 -9.72 7.93
CA LYS A 354 22.92 -10.60 8.52
C LYS A 354 23.67 -11.42 7.47
N CYS A 355 22.97 -11.91 6.45
CA CYS A 355 23.60 -12.58 5.31
C CYS A 355 24.47 -11.63 4.49
N TYR A 356 24.00 -10.40 4.26
CA TYR A 356 24.76 -9.35 3.59
C TYR A 356 26.06 -9.01 4.32
N GLU A 357 26.02 -8.78 5.64
CA GLU A 357 27.24 -8.43 6.41
C GLU A 357 28.26 -9.58 6.39
N TYR A 358 27.82 -10.83 6.43
CA TYR A 358 28.73 -11.98 6.30
C TYR A 358 29.44 -11.98 4.94
N LEU A 359 28.69 -11.87 3.83
CA LEU A 359 29.27 -11.85 2.48
C LEU A 359 30.11 -10.59 2.22
N LYS A 360 29.80 -9.48 2.87
CA LYS A 360 30.58 -8.24 2.76
C LYS A 360 32.01 -8.43 3.27
N GLU A 361 32.19 -9.12 4.39
CA GLU A 361 33.51 -9.38 5.00
C GLU A 361 34.25 -10.56 4.34
N LEU A 362 33.54 -11.46 3.67
CA LEU A 362 34.11 -12.64 3.02
C LEU A 362 34.90 -12.27 1.73
N HIS A 363 36.16 -12.71 1.64
CA HIS A 363 37.03 -12.49 0.47
C HIS A 363 37.89 -13.75 0.17
N PRO A 364 37.77 -14.37 -1.02
CA PRO A 364 36.81 -14.09 -2.09
C PRO A 364 35.37 -14.45 -1.70
N ARG A 365 34.39 -13.80 -2.33
CA ARG A 365 32.96 -14.07 -2.10
C ARG A 365 32.51 -15.31 -2.86
N ASP A 366 31.61 -16.08 -2.25
CA ASP A 366 30.96 -17.22 -2.89
C ASP A 366 29.89 -16.74 -3.88
N ALA A 367 30.05 -17.05 -5.16
CA ALA A 367 29.17 -16.57 -6.23
C ALA A 367 27.74 -17.13 -6.12
N GLU A 368 27.56 -18.37 -5.66
CA GLU A 368 26.25 -18.98 -5.50
C GLU A 368 25.48 -18.31 -4.35
N LEU A 369 26.15 -18.06 -3.22
CA LEU A 369 25.55 -17.35 -2.09
C LEU A 369 25.21 -15.89 -2.44
N VAL A 370 26.05 -15.22 -3.24
CA VAL A 370 25.79 -13.86 -3.72
C VAL A 370 24.57 -13.83 -4.64
N SER A 371 24.41 -14.80 -5.54
CA SER A 371 23.23 -14.89 -6.43
C SER A 371 21.94 -15.21 -5.66
N TRP A 372 22.02 -16.11 -4.67
CA TRP A 372 20.91 -16.39 -3.77
C TRP A 372 20.51 -15.15 -2.95
N LEU A 373 21.49 -14.40 -2.42
CA LEU A 373 21.22 -13.19 -1.65
C LEU A 373 20.56 -12.11 -2.52
N ASP A 374 20.99 -11.92 -3.78
CA ASP A 374 20.33 -10.98 -4.69
C ASP A 374 18.85 -11.35 -4.93
N SER A 375 18.55 -12.64 -5.10
CA SER A 375 17.18 -13.13 -5.24
C SER A 375 16.32 -12.77 -4.01
N LEU A 376 16.88 -12.94 -2.81
CA LEU A 376 16.23 -12.50 -1.57
C LEU A 376 16.03 -10.97 -1.54
N TYR A 377 17.04 -10.16 -1.92
CA TYR A 377 16.92 -8.70 -1.94
C TYR A 377 15.89 -8.20 -2.96
N ASN A 378 15.66 -8.94 -4.05
CA ASN A 378 14.54 -8.64 -4.96
C ASN A 378 13.19 -8.72 -4.23
N VAL A 379 12.97 -9.78 -3.45
CA VAL A 379 11.76 -9.95 -2.63
C VAL A 379 11.65 -8.86 -1.57
N LEU A 380 12.77 -8.47 -0.92
CA LEU A 380 12.77 -7.40 0.07
C LEU A 380 12.30 -6.07 -0.53
N ILE A 381 12.76 -5.70 -1.72
CA ILE A 381 12.39 -4.42 -2.35
C ILE A 381 10.90 -4.40 -2.74
N GLU A 382 10.36 -5.52 -3.21
CA GLU A 382 8.94 -5.64 -3.54
C GLU A 382 8.04 -5.47 -2.29
N ARG A 383 8.48 -6.01 -1.14
CA ARG A 383 7.72 -6.00 0.13
C ARG A 383 7.93 -4.74 0.97
N ALA A 384 9.15 -4.22 1.06
CA ALA A 384 9.54 -3.17 2.01
C ALA A 384 9.44 -1.73 1.48
N LYS A 385 8.93 -1.52 0.26
CA LYS A 385 8.68 -0.24 -0.46
C LYS A 385 9.29 1.03 0.19
N LYS A 386 10.28 1.62 -0.49
CA LYS A 386 11.02 2.84 -0.08
C LYS A 386 11.89 2.70 1.19
N ASP A 387 12.73 1.66 1.24
CA ASP A 387 13.88 1.63 2.16
C ASP A 387 15.18 1.84 1.35
N GLU A 388 15.84 2.97 1.58
CA GLU A 388 17.05 3.36 0.85
C GLU A 388 18.26 2.49 1.24
N TRP A 389 18.28 1.93 2.45
CA TRP A 389 19.35 1.03 2.90
C TRP A 389 19.29 -0.32 2.20
N ILE A 390 18.09 -0.88 2.03
CA ILE A 390 17.91 -2.13 1.26
C ILE A 390 18.36 -1.92 -0.19
N SER A 391 17.97 -0.79 -0.79
CA SER A 391 18.36 -0.43 -2.16
C SER A 391 19.87 -0.26 -2.30
N ARG A 392 20.52 0.43 -1.35
CA ARG A 392 21.98 0.56 -1.30
C ARG A 392 22.69 -0.78 -1.19
N GLN A 393 22.24 -1.65 -0.29
CA GLN A 393 22.81 -2.99 -0.13
C GLN A 393 22.68 -3.82 -1.41
N ARG A 394 21.54 -3.73 -2.12
CA ARG A 394 21.37 -4.38 -3.42
C ARG A 394 22.34 -3.84 -4.48
N ALA A 395 22.58 -2.53 -4.52
CA ALA A 395 23.58 -1.95 -5.42
C ALA A 395 24.98 -2.51 -5.15
N ILE A 396 25.35 -2.69 -3.88
CA ILE A 396 26.62 -3.32 -3.48
C ILE A 396 26.66 -4.80 -3.89
N ILE A 397 25.55 -5.54 -3.75
CA ILE A 397 25.47 -6.93 -4.22
C ILE A 397 25.71 -7.01 -5.74
N TYR A 398 25.16 -6.08 -6.53
CA TYR A 398 25.45 -6.02 -7.97
C TYR A 398 26.92 -5.78 -8.28
N THR A 399 27.65 -4.98 -7.49
CA THR A 399 29.09 -4.81 -7.71
C THR A 399 29.87 -6.10 -7.42
N TRP A 400 29.43 -6.91 -6.44
CA TRP A 400 30.03 -8.23 -6.19
C TRP A 400 29.83 -9.20 -7.36
N GLN A 401 28.75 -9.03 -8.12
CA GLN A 401 28.44 -9.79 -9.33
C GLN A 401 29.02 -9.15 -10.61
N GLN A 402 29.75 -8.03 -10.50
CA GLN A 402 30.26 -7.24 -11.63
C GLN A 402 29.15 -6.70 -12.57
N GLN A 403 27.92 -6.58 -12.06
CA GLN A 403 26.77 -6.01 -12.78
C GLN A 403 26.71 -4.49 -12.56
N TYR A 404 27.74 -3.78 -13.04
CA TYR A 404 27.93 -2.36 -12.74
C TYR A 404 26.81 -1.45 -13.27
N ASP A 405 26.23 -1.76 -14.44
CA ASP A 405 25.12 -0.98 -15.00
C ASP A 405 23.88 -0.98 -14.09
N LEU A 406 23.57 -2.13 -13.49
CA LEU A 406 22.46 -2.24 -12.53
C LEU A 406 22.78 -1.46 -11.25
N ALA A 407 24.00 -1.57 -10.73
CA ALA A 407 24.43 -0.81 -9.55
C ALA A 407 24.35 0.71 -9.81
N ILE A 408 24.82 1.18 -10.97
CA ILE A 408 24.78 2.60 -11.39
C ILE A 408 23.33 3.11 -11.39
N ASN A 409 22.39 2.36 -11.97
CA ASN A 409 20.98 2.75 -12.01
C ASN A 409 20.39 2.89 -10.60
N VAL A 410 20.70 1.95 -9.70
CA VAL A 410 20.24 2.02 -8.31
C VAL A 410 20.85 3.24 -7.60
N TYR A 411 22.14 3.50 -7.74
CA TYR A 411 22.79 4.66 -7.13
C TYR A 411 22.29 5.98 -7.68
N LYS A 412 22.04 6.11 -8.99
CA LYS A 412 21.40 7.29 -9.58
C LYS A 412 20.01 7.54 -8.99
N SER A 413 19.22 6.49 -8.80
CA SER A 413 17.92 6.58 -8.12
C SER A 413 18.07 7.01 -6.66
N LEU A 414 19.01 6.42 -5.92
CA LEU A 414 19.29 6.78 -4.52
C LEU A 414 19.70 8.25 -4.38
N LEU A 415 20.47 8.80 -5.32
CA LEU A 415 20.89 10.20 -5.32
C LEU A 415 19.72 11.20 -5.42
N LEU A 416 18.55 10.79 -5.91
CA LEU A 416 17.37 11.65 -5.95
C LEU A 416 16.89 12.03 -4.54
N GLU A 417 17.02 11.11 -3.58
CA GLU A 417 16.60 11.29 -2.19
C GLU A 417 17.82 11.55 -1.25
N MET A 418 18.98 10.98 -1.57
CA MET A 418 20.19 10.96 -0.72
C MET A 418 21.39 11.73 -1.31
N SER A 419 21.16 12.71 -2.20
CA SER A 419 22.25 13.52 -2.81
C SER A 419 23.20 14.20 -1.82
N GLU A 420 22.77 14.43 -0.57
CA GLU A 420 23.59 15.02 0.49
C GLU A 420 24.44 13.98 1.28
N LYS A 421 24.43 12.71 0.87
CA LYS A 421 25.23 11.64 1.50
C LYS A 421 26.47 11.35 0.66
N TYR A 422 27.65 11.68 1.17
CA TYR A 422 28.91 11.56 0.45
C TYR A 422 29.20 10.13 -0.05
N TYR A 423 28.86 9.12 0.76
CA TYR A 423 29.15 7.73 0.43
C TYR A 423 28.39 7.24 -0.80
N VAL A 424 27.19 7.75 -1.10
CA VAL A 424 26.43 7.34 -2.29
C VAL A 424 27.17 7.77 -3.57
N TRP A 425 27.79 8.95 -3.55
CA TRP A 425 28.63 9.43 -4.65
C TRP A 425 29.92 8.63 -4.79
N SER A 426 30.57 8.31 -3.67
CA SER A 426 31.78 7.49 -3.66
C SER A 426 31.51 6.08 -4.18
N GLU A 427 30.42 5.45 -3.74
CA GLU A 427 30.04 4.10 -4.17
C GLU A 427 29.60 4.06 -5.64
N LEU A 428 28.96 5.12 -6.13
CA LEU A 428 28.72 5.28 -7.56
C LEU A 428 30.04 5.38 -8.35
N ALA A 429 31.06 6.05 -7.81
CA ALA A 429 32.39 6.13 -8.43
C ALA A 429 33.04 4.75 -8.56
N ASP A 430 32.91 3.90 -7.55
CA ASP A 430 33.44 2.52 -7.55
C ASP A 430 32.79 1.64 -8.64
N CYS A 431 31.59 1.99 -9.09
CA CYS A 431 30.89 1.26 -10.15
C CYS A 431 31.41 1.61 -11.55
N ILE A 432 31.99 2.80 -11.75
CA ILE A 432 32.49 3.22 -13.06
C ILE A 432 33.71 2.37 -13.43
N GLN A 433 33.80 1.83 -14.65
CA GLN A 433 34.98 1.07 -15.08
C GLN A 433 35.85 1.83 -16.08
N ASP A 434 35.23 2.57 -17.01
CA ASP A 434 35.92 3.03 -18.23
C ASP A 434 36.33 4.52 -18.23
N SER A 435 36.11 5.26 -17.14
CA SER A 435 36.41 6.70 -17.09
C SER A 435 37.00 7.14 -15.76
N ASN A 436 38.31 7.43 -15.76
CA ASN A 436 38.99 8.07 -14.63
C ASN A 436 38.44 9.47 -14.37
N GLU A 437 38.15 10.24 -15.43
CA GLU A 437 37.58 11.59 -15.31
C GLU A 437 36.28 11.58 -14.52
N LEU A 438 35.37 10.65 -14.82
CA LEU A 438 34.10 10.52 -14.11
C LEU A 438 34.27 10.03 -12.68
N LYS A 439 35.23 9.12 -12.41
CA LYS A 439 35.57 8.73 -11.04
C LYS A 439 36.06 9.91 -10.22
N ILE A 440 37.00 10.69 -10.79
CA ILE A 440 37.51 11.92 -10.18
C ILE A 440 36.34 12.88 -9.91
N ALA A 441 35.40 13.01 -10.85
CA ALA A 441 34.18 13.80 -10.71
C ALA A 441 33.35 13.39 -9.49
N LEU A 442 33.01 12.11 -9.39
CA LEU A 442 32.13 11.58 -8.35
C LEU A 442 32.80 11.64 -6.96
N LEU A 443 34.09 11.31 -6.87
CA LEU A 443 34.85 11.42 -5.61
C LEU A 443 35.04 12.88 -5.18
N SER A 444 35.31 13.78 -6.12
CA SER A 444 35.34 15.23 -5.87
C SER A 444 34.02 15.74 -5.30
N LYS A 445 32.88 15.25 -5.81
CA LYS A 445 31.56 15.59 -5.29
C LYS A 445 31.36 15.09 -3.86
N ALA A 446 31.81 13.87 -3.56
CA ALA A 446 31.77 13.31 -2.19
C ALA A 446 32.56 14.19 -1.19
N LEU A 447 33.78 14.60 -1.55
CA LEU A 447 34.65 15.48 -0.74
C LEU A 447 34.11 16.90 -0.52
N LEU A 448 33.20 17.37 -1.38
CA LEU A 448 32.51 18.65 -1.16
C LEU A 448 31.34 18.55 -0.17
N ILE A 449 30.79 17.35 0.02
CA ILE A 449 29.62 17.09 0.86
C ILE A 449 30.03 16.88 2.32
N GLU A 450 30.94 15.93 2.56
CA GLU A 450 31.41 15.59 3.89
C GLU A 450 32.68 16.38 4.23
N ARG A 451 32.80 16.81 5.50
CA ARG A 451 33.93 17.61 6.00
C ARG A 451 34.67 16.94 7.13
N ASN A 452 34.12 15.87 7.72
CA ASN A 452 34.82 15.10 8.72
C ASN A 452 35.79 14.11 8.04
N GLU A 453 37.08 14.38 8.21
CA GLU A 453 38.20 13.61 7.63
C GLU A 453 38.25 12.15 8.12
N ASP A 454 37.66 11.84 9.28
CA ASP A 454 37.56 10.47 9.82
C ASP A 454 36.90 9.49 8.83
N PHE A 455 36.07 10.01 7.91
CA PHE A 455 35.31 9.23 6.94
C PHE A 455 35.87 9.28 5.51
N LEU A 456 36.88 10.12 5.25
CA LEU A 456 37.30 10.47 3.89
C LEU A 456 38.62 9.82 3.46
N GLY A 457 39.33 9.15 4.37
CA GLY A 457 40.66 8.62 4.10
C GLY A 457 40.74 7.70 2.86
N SER A 458 39.77 6.80 2.67
CA SER A 458 39.73 5.92 1.49
C SER A 458 39.47 6.68 0.19
N ILE A 459 38.66 7.74 0.25
CA ILE A 459 38.32 8.61 -0.88
C ILE A 459 39.56 9.40 -1.30
N HIS A 460 40.30 9.98 -0.35
CA HIS A 460 41.56 10.68 -0.61
C HIS A 460 42.60 9.78 -1.30
N LEU A 461 42.80 8.55 -0.81
CA LEU A 461 43.74 7.62 -1.43
C LEU A 461 43.31 7.21 -2.85
N THR A 462 42.02 6.94 -3.05
CA THR A 462 41.50 6.53 -4.36
C THR A 462 41.59 7.68 -5.37
N LEU A 463 41.25 8.90 -4.94
CA LEU A 463 41.38 10.09 -5.75
C LEU A 463 42.85 10.39 -6.07
N ALA A 464 43.77 10.25 -5.12
CA ALA A 464 45.20 10.44 -5.36
C ALA A 464 45.72 9.52 -6.48
N ASP A 465 45.40 8.23 -6.45
CA ASP A 465 45.83 7.29 -7.51
C ASP A 465 45.26 7.66 -8.88
N LEU A 466 43.99 8.09 -8.94
CA LEU A 466 43.37 8.56 -10.19
C LEU A 466 44.04 9.83 -10.71
N LEU A 467 44.34 10.80 -9.83
CA LEU A 467 45.04 12.03 -10.20
C LEU A 467 46.46 11.74 -10.71
N ILE A 468 47.18 10.78 -10.12
CA ILE A 468 48.49 10.32 -10.62
C ILE A 468 48.35 9.76 -12.04
N LYS A 469 47.33 8.93 -12.28
CA LYS A 469 47.07 8.33 -13.61
C LYS A 469 46.74 9.37 -14.67
N GLU A 470 46.06 10.46 -14.29
CA GLU A 470 45.73 11.59 -15.16
C GLU A 470 46.84 12.67 -15.23
N GLY A 471 48.00 12.45 -14.59
CA GLY A 471 49.14 13.38 -14.63
C GLY A 471 48.98 14.65 -13.77
N LEU A 472 47.97 14.71 -12.91
CA LEU A 472 47.70 15.81 -11.97
C LEU A 472 48.48 15.61 -10.66
N THR A 473 49.81 15.66 -10.76
CA THR A 473 50.73 15.28 -9.68
C THR A 473 50.68 16.23 -8.48
N SER A 474 50.50 17.54 -8.71
CA SER A 474 50.45 18.51 -7.61
C SER A 474 49.21 18.33 -6.74
N GLU A 475 48.07 18.06 -7.36
CA GLU A 475 46.80 17.78 -6.70
C GLU A 475 46.82 16.40 -6.04
N ALA A 476 47.41 15.38 -6.67
CA ALA A 476 47.60 14.08 -6.03
C ALA A 476 48.44 14.17 -4.75
N LEU A 477 49.53 14.96 -4.77
CA LEU A 477 50.35 15.21 -3.59
C LEU A 477 49.55 15.91 -2.47
N CYS A 478 48.65 16.83 -2.83
CA CYS A 478 47.75 17.48 -1.89
C CYS A 478 46.85 16.44 -1.18
N GLU A 479 46.21 15.53 -1.92
CA GLU A 479 45.36 14.47 -1.34
C GLU A 479 46.14 13.56 -0.38
N LEU A 480 47.34 13.13 -0.79
CA LEU A 480 48.20 12.28 0.04
C LEU A 480 48.64 13.00 1.32
N ASN A 481 48.97 14.29 1.23
CA ASN A 481 49.32 15.09 2.41
C ASN A 481 48.14 15.25 3.37
N ILE A 482 46.92 15.43 2.86
CA ILE A 482 45.70 15.46 3.68
C ILE A 482 45.52 14.12 4.38
N TYR A 483 45.57 13.00 3.64
CA TYR A 483 45.46 11.66 4.22
C TYR A 483 46.50 11.44 5.33
N LYS A 484 47.78 11.72 5.09
CA LYS A 484 48.87 11.55 6.07
C LYS A 484 48.63 12.37 7.34
N LYS A 485 48.09 13.58 7.21
CA LYS A 485 47.83 14.47 8.35
C LYS A 485 46.83 13.87 9.34
N PHE A 486 45.86 13.08 8.87
CA PHE A 486 44.79 12.51 9.69
C PHE A 486 44.99 11.01 10.01
N HIS A 487 46.05 10.38 9.50
CA HIS A 487 46.36 8.97 9.76
C HIS A 487 47.80 8.79 10.25
N GLU A 488 47.98 8.57 11.56
CA GLU A 488 49.30 8.36 12.20
C GLU A 488 50.05 7.16 11.61
N ASN A 489 49.34 6.05 11.37
CA ASN A 489 49.87 4.86 10.71
C ASN A 489 49.39 4.83 9.25
N THR A 490 50.27 5.20 8.32
CA THR A 490 49.94 5.24 6.90
C THR A 490 49.76 3.83 6.33
N SER A 491 48.71 3.61 5.54
CA SER A 491 48.49 2.34 4.85
C SER A 491 49.58 2.00 3.82
N ARG A 492 49.69 0.72 3.44
CA ARG A 492 50.58 0.27 2.36
C ARG A 492 50.31 1.00 1.03
N LYS A 493 49.03 1.22 0.69
CA LYS A 493 48.62 1.95 -0.52
C LYS A 493 49.18 3.38 -0.54
N TYR A 494 49.17 4.06 0.60
CA TYR A 494 49.75 5.39 0.71
C TYR A 494 51.25 5.39 0.34
N GLN A 495 52.01 4.42 0.84
CA GLN A 495 53.45 4.30 0.56
C GLN A 495 53.71 4.04 -0.93
N GLU A 496 52.92 3.15 -1.55
CA GLU A 496 53.00 2.89 -2.99
C GLU A 496 52.67 4.13 -3.84
N TYR A 497 51.73 4.97 -3.38
CA TYR A 497 51.31 6.15 -4.14
C TYR A 497 52.28 7.33 -3.97
N ILE A 498 52.82 7.54 -2.77
CA ILE A 498 53.76 8.66 -2.53
C ILE A 498 55.09 8.44 -3.28
N GLU A 499 55.53 7.20 -3.48
CA GLU A 499 56.71 6.87 -4.30
C GLU A 499 56.51 7.16 -5.79
N ARG A 500 55.26 7.18 -6.27
CA ARG A 500 54.90 7.48 -7.67
C ARG A 500 54.75 8.98 -7.96
N VAL A 501 54.78 9.83 -6.93
CA VAL A 501 54.57 11.26 -7.03
C VAL A 501 55.88 12.01 -6.88
N ASP A 502 56.14 12.98 -7.75
CA ASP A 502 57.25 13.91 -7.57
C ASP A 502 56.97 14.85 -6.39
N ILE A 503 57.59 14.55 -5.25
CA ILE A 503 57.46 15.32 -4.01
C ILE A 503 58.12 16.72 -4.08
N SER A 504 58.87 17.03 -5.15
CA SER A 504 59.45 18.36 -5.35
C SER A 504 58.44 19.39 -5.88
N VAL A 505 57.28 18.92 -6.38
CA VAL A 505 56.19 19.78 -6.85
C VAL A 505 55.53 20.48 -5.67
N ILE A 506 55.17 21.76 -5.84
CA ILE A 506 54.46 22.54 -4.82
C ILE A 506 52.97 22.19 -4.89
N PRO A 507 52.39 21.48 -3.90
CA PRO A 507 50.97 21.18 -3.90
C PRO A 507 50.16 22.45 -3.60
N PRO A 508 48.92 22.55 -4.11
CA PRO A 508 48.00 23.59 -3.67
C PRO A 508 47.67 23.44 -2.18
N ASN A 509 47.24 24.54 -1.55
CA ASN A 509 46.81 24.53 -0.15
C ASN A 509 45.60 23.61 0.10
N ASN A 510 44.75 23.44 -0.92
CA ASN A 510 43.66 22.46 -0.97
C ASN A 510 43.20 22.29 -2.43
N ASN A 511 42.53 21.17 -2.70
CA ASN A 511 41.99 20.85 -4.03
C ASN A 511 40.56 21.36 -4.27
N LYS A 512 40.06 22.34 -3.51
CA LYS A 512 38.66 22.79 -3.62
C LYS A 512 38.30 23.33 -5.01
N LEU A 513 39.23 23.99 -5.70
CA LEU A 513 39.00 24.46 -7.08
C LEU A 513 38.83 23.28 -8.04
N LEU A 514 39.69 22.25 -7.91
CA LEU A 514 39.58 21.01 -8.66
C LEU A 514 38.24 20.33 -8.37
N TYR A 515 37.87 20.20 -7.09
CA TYR A 515 36.61 19.54 -6.72
C TYR A 515 35.40 20.22 -7.34
N ASN A 516 35.33 21.57 -7.32
CA ASN A 516 34.20 22.30 -7.90
C ASN A 516 34.12 22.15 -9.42
N LYS A 517 35.26 22.12 -10.11
CA LYS A 517 35.32 21.86 -11.56
C LYS A 517 34.69 20.51 -11.89
N TYR A 518 35.12 19.48 -11.16
CA TYR A 518 34.75 18.09 -11.39
C TYR A 518 33.35 17.74 -10.87
N ALA A 519 32.86 18.40 -9.81
CA ALA A 519 31.52 18.18 -9.27
C ALA A 519 30.40 18.45 -10.29
N THR A 520 30.61 19.39 -11.22
CA THR A 520 29.63 19.66 -12.30
C THR A 520 29.49 18.45 -13.23
N ILE A 521 30.60 17.77 -13.55
CA ILE A 521 30.60 16.57 -14.39
C ILE A 521 29.84 15.43 -13.69
N ALA A 522 30.07 15.27 -12.38
CA ALA A 522 29.37 14.27 -11.57
C ALA A 522 27.85 14.50 -11.52
N GLU A 523 27.43 15.75 -11.30
CA GLU A 523 26.01 16.12 -11.26
C GLU A 523 25.32 15.90 -12.62
N GLU A 524 25.97 16.29 -13.72
CA GLU A 524 25.45 16.09 -15.07
C GLU A 524 25.32 14.60 -15.42
N TYR A 525 26.28 13.77 -14.99
CA TYR A 525 26.21 12.32 -15.16
C TYR A 525 25.10 11.69 -14.32
N ALA A 526 25.07 11.98 -13.02
CA ALA A 526 24.14 11.37 -12.06
C ALA A 526 22.68 11.70 -12.40
N PHE A 527 22.44 12.94 -12.84
CA PHE A 527 21.10 13.45 -13.16
C PHE A 527 20.90 13.65 -14.67
N SER A 528 21.58 12.85 -15.50
CA SER A 528 21.54 12.94 -16.96
C SER A 528 20.13 12.77 -17.54
N GLU A 529 19.28 11.97 -16.90
CA GLU A 529 17.91 11.69 -17.32
C GLU A 529 16.90 12.80 -16.95
N ILE A 530 17.32 13.78 -16.14
CA ILE A 530 16.45 14.87 -15.68
C ILE A 530 16.66 16.10 -16.55
N GLU A 531 15.57 16.56 -17.17
CA GLU A 531 15.57 17.80 -17.95
C GLU A 531 15.87 19.01 -17.06
N ALA A 532 16.82 19.83 -17.50
CA ALA A 532 17.15 21.07 -16.81
C ALA A 532 16.11 22.15 -17.13
N LYS A 533 15.60 22.82 -16.11
CA LYS A 533 14.70 23.96 -16.22
C LYS A 533 15.44 25.25 -15.88
N GLU A 534 15.09 26.36 -16.54
CA GLU A 534 15.56 27.68 -16.12
C GLU A 534 14.68 28.21 -14.98
N VAL A 535 15.33 28.69 -13.92
CA VAL A 535 14.67 29.33 -12.79
C VAL A 535 15.38 30.62 -12.43
N THR A 536 14.61 31.58 -11.95
CA THR A 536 15.09 32.92 -11.59
C THR A 536 15.08 33.09 -10.09
N LEU A 537 16.16 33.66 -9.53
CA LEU A 537 16.23 34.06 -8.12
C LEU A 537 15.32 35.28 -7.89
N VAL A 538 14.19 35.08 -7.21
CA VAL A 538 13.17 36.13 -7.03
C VAL A 538 13.10 36.69 -5.62
N ASP A 539 13.55 35.94 -4.61
CA ASP A 539 13.47 36.37 -3.20
C ASP A 539 14.59 35.76 -2.35
N ARG A 540 14.96 36.47 -1.28
CA ARG A 540 15.94 36.03 -0.26
C ARG A 540 15.44 36.47 1.11
N TRP A 541 15.32 35.51 2.01
CA TRP A 541 14.77 35.73 3.35
C TRP A 541 15.50 34.89 4.38
N GLU A 542 15.33 35.24 5.66
CA GLU A 542 15.96 34.55 6.77
C GLU A 542 14.91 33.92 7.68
N LYS A 543 15.24 32.73 8.19
CA LYS A 543 14.47 32.03 9.22
C LYS A 543 15.38 31.15 10.04
N ASP A 544 15.28 31.25 11.36
CA ASP A 544 16.06 30.47 12.31
C ASP A 544 17.59 30.58 12.07
N GLY A 545 18.08 31.78 11.75
CA GLY A 545 19.50 32.04 11.44
C GLY A 545 20.00 31.42 10.13
N LYS A 546 19.09 30.90 9.30
CA LYS A 546 19.39 30.33 7.98
C LYS A 546 18.84 31.25 6.89
N THR A 547 19.67 31.55 5.90
CA THR A 547 19.27 32.29 4.70
C THR A 547 18.73 31.34 3.64
N TYR A 548 17.56 31.65 3.11
CA TYR A 548 16.89 30.91 2.04
C TYR A 548 16.74 31.79 0.80
N CYS A 549 16.87 31.18 -0.36
CA CYS A 549 16.61 31.79 -1.66
C CYS A 549 15.40 31.10 -2.31
N THR A 550 14.49 31.90 -2.86
CA THR A 550 13.31 31.41 -3.60
C THR A 550 13.57 31.50 -5.09
N PHE A 551 13.29 30.40 -5.79
CA PHE A 551 13.47 30.27 -7.23
C PHE A 551 12.16 29.91 -7.90
N THR A 552 11.93 30.46 -9.09
CA THR A 552 10.77 30.11 -9.91
C THR A 552 11.03 30.34 -11.39
N ASN A 553 10.36 29.57 -12.24
CA ASN A 553 10.27 29.85 -13.68
C ASN A 553 9.04 30.70 -14.04
N GLY A 554 8.26 31.15 -13.06
CA GLY A 554 7.06 31.96 -13.26
C GLY A 554 5.83 31.20 -13.77
N VAL A 555 5.92 29.88 -14.00
CA VAL A 555 4.84 29.06 -14.57
C VAL A 555 4.40 27.96 -13.59
N ASP A 556 5.23 26.93 -13.43
CA ASP A 556 4.91 25.69 -12.70
C ASP A 556 5.95 25.32 -11.64
N VAL A 557 7.18 25.84 -11.74
CA VAL A 557 8.28 25.53 -10.83
C VAL A 557 8.41 26.64 -9.81
N ILE A 558 8.32 26.27 -8.54
CA ILE A 558 8.71 27.13 -7.41
C ILE A 558 9.31 26.26 -6.31
N PHE A 559 10.45 26.69 -5.78
CA PHE A 559 11.07 26.02 -4.64
C PHE A 559 11.94 27.01 -3.84
N GLN A 560 12.33 26.56 -2.65
CA GLN A 560 13.18 27.31 -1.73
C GLN A 560 14.40 26.47 -1.37
N VAL A 561 15.58 27.07 -1.36
CA VAL A 561 16.82 26.39 -0.96
C VAL A 561 17.56 27.19 0.10
N ASN A 562 18.18 26.48 1.03
CA ASN A 562 19.15 27.08 1.92
C ASN A 562 20.41 27.45 1.14
N VAL A 563 20.94 28.66 1.36
CA VAL A 563 22.17 29.15 0.70
C VAL A 563 23.37 28.22 0.96
N LYS A 564 23.43 27.52 2.10
CA LYS A 564 24.50 26.56 2.42
C LYS A 564 24.58 25.39 1.43
N ARG A 565 23.46 25.00 0.81
CA ARG A 565 23.41 23.92 -0.17
C ARG A 565 24.11 24.29 -1.48
N PHE A 566 24.02 25.56 -1.87
CA PHE A 566 24.64 26.09 -3.08
C PHE A 566 25.40 27.38 -2.73
N PRO A 567 26.67 27.28 -2.27
CA PRO A 567 27.40 28.41 -1.70
C PRO A 567 27.52 29.65 -2.60
N PHE A 568 27.52 29.47 -3.92
CA PHE A 568 27.53 30.56 -4.90
C PHE A 568 26.29 31.46 -4.84
N LEU A 569 25.21 31.04 -4.17
CA LEU A 569 24.00 31.84 -3.99
C LEU A 569 24.15 33.00 -3.01
N THR A 570 25.17 32.98 -2.15
CA THR A 570 25.41 34.00 -1.12
C THR A 570 25.47 35.40 -1.74
N ASN A 571 26.14 35.52 -2.88
CA ASN A 571 26.36 36.78 -3.59
C ASN A 571 25.57 36.89 -4.91
N ALA A 572 24.61 35.99 -5.14
CA ALA A 572 23.80 36.03 -6.35
C ALA A 572 22.89 37.27 -6.35
N MET A 573 22.77 37.96 -7.49
CA MET A 573 21.87 39.11 -7.65
C MET A 573 20.43 38.65 -7.91
N PHE A 574 19.44 39.39 -7.42
CA PHE A 574 18.03 39.16 -7.80
C PHE A 574 17.86 39.25 -9.31
N GLY A 575 17.01 38.38 -9.86
CA GLY A 575 16.84 38.22 -11.29
C GLY A 575 17.88 37.30 -11.95
N SER A 576 18.95 36.87 -11.24
CA SER A 576 19.89 35.91 -11.82
C SER A 576 19.18 34.62 -12.20
N VAL A 577 19.47 34.11 -13.40
CA VAL A 577 18.87 32.90 -13.94
C VAL A 577 19.83 31.72 -13.75
N PHE A 578 19.28 30.58 -13.40
CA PHE A 578 20.01 29.34 -13.15
C PHE A 578 19.34 28.19 -13.90
N ARG A 579 20.16 27.28 -14.42
CA ARG A 579 19.71 25.98 -14.90
C ARG A 579 19.69 25.03 -13.73
N VAL A 580 18.55 24.42 -13.46
CA VAL A 580 18.34 23.51 -12.33
C VAL A 580 17.73 22.19 -12.81
N LYS A 581 18.22 21.08 -12.28
CA LYS A 581 17.55 19.78 -12.40
C LYS A 581 16.83 19.48 -11.09
N CYS A 582 15.57 19.10 -11.16
CA CYS A 582 14.74 18.89 -9.97
C CYS A 582 14.16 17.47 -9.93
N HIS A 583 14.23 16.84 -8.76
CA HIS A 583 13.36 15.71 -8.43
C HIS A 583 11.96 16.24 -8.08
N VAL A 584 10.91 15.59 -8.59
CA VAL A 584 9.52 16.02 -8.40
C VAL A 584 8.79 14.99 -7.54
N GLU A 585 8.47 15.37 -6.31
CA GLU A 585 7.61 14.61 -5.43
C GLU A 585 6.16 15.06 -5.61
N LYS A 586 5.23 14.11 -5.77
CA LYS A 586 3.79 14.41 -5.78
C LYS A 586 3.25 14.20 -4.37
N GLU A 587 2.97 15.28 -3.66
CA GLU A 587 2.33 15.21 -2.34
C GLU A 587 0.81 15.36 -2.50
N GLU A 588 0.03 14.45 -1.92
CA GLU A 588 -1.42 14.63 -1.74
C GLU A 588 -1.66 15.56 -0.54
N LYS A 589 -2.07 16.81 -0.79
CA LYS A 589 -2.56 17.70 0.26
C LYS A 589 -4.08 17.70 0.30
N GLN A 590 -4.63 17.58 1.51
CA GLN A 590 -6.04 17.85 1.78
C GLN A 590 -6.19 19.32 2.16
N ILE A 591 -6.89 20.10 1.35
CA ILE A 591 -7.20 21.50 1.67
C ILE A 591 -8.68 21.61 2.01
N GLN A 592 -8.98 22.19 3.17
CA GLN A 592 -10.33 22.56 3.58
C GLN A 592 -10.66 23.92 2.95
N THR A 593 -11.60 23.95 2.00
CA THR A 593 -11.83 25.13 1.14
C THR A 593 -12.64 26.24 1.82
N SER A 594 -13.26 25.99 2.99
CA SER A 594 -13.81 27.03 3.88
C SER A 594 -14.20 26.44 5.26
N PHE A 595 -14.33 27.29 6.29
CA PHE A 595 -14.79 26.90 7.65
C PHE A 595 -16.22 26.32 7.69
N PHE A 596 -16.98 26.38 6.58
CA PHE A 596 -18.38 25.93 6.50
C PHE A 596 -18.61 24.82 5.46
N SER A 597 -17.56 24.29 4.82
CA SER A 597 -17.67 23.21 3.82
C SER A 597 -17.14 21.88 4.37
N TRP A 598 -17.98 20.84 4.36
CA TRP A 598 -17.59 19.45 4.68
C TRP A 598 -16.92 18.72 3.50
N ASN A 599 -16.85 19.34 2.31
CA ASN A 599 -16.16 18.77 1.16
C ASN A 599 -14.66 19.10 1.19
N LYS A 600 -13.84 18.07 1.38
CA LYS A 600 -12.38 18.14 1.30
C LYS A 600 -11.94 17.94 -0.15
N THR A 601 -11.31 18.94 -0.75
CA THR A 601 -10.72 18.78 -2.09
C THR A 601 -9.31 18.21 -1.93
N LYS A 602 -9.07 17.04 -2.53
CA LYS A 602 -7.71 16.50 -2.70
C LYS A 602 -7.03 17.32 -3.81
N MET A 603 -5.93 18.00 -3.49
CA MET A 603 -5.06 18.60 -4.50
C MET A 603 -3.68 17.95 -4.41
N THR A 604 -3.20 17.46 -5.53
CA THR A 604 -1.82 16.98 -5.66
C THR A 604 -0.95 18.18 -6.00
N GLU A 605 -0.06 18.57 -5.11
CA GLU A 605 0.90 19.67 -5.34
C GLU A 605 2.27 19.05 -5.65
N ALA A 606 2.89 19.49 -6.75
CA ALA A 606 4.23 19.04 -7.12
C ALA A 606 5.27 19.80 -6.29
N LYS A 607 6.05 19.08 -5.50
CA LYS A 607 7.16 19.62 -4.73
C LYS A 607 8.45 19.39 -5.49
N TYR A 608 9.14 20.48 -5.81
CA TYR A 608 10.39 20.46 -6.56
C TYR A 608 11.59 20.46 -5.60
N ILE A 609 12.37 19.40 -5.62
CA ILE A 609 13.62 19.27 -4.87
C ILE A 609 14.78 19.50 -5.85
N PRO A 610 15.49 20.63 -5.79
CA PRO A 610 16.60 20.89 -6.70
C PRO A 610 17.75 19.93 -6.38
N LEU A 611 18.34 19.30 -7.39
CA LEU A 611 19.41 18.30 -7.25
C LEU A 611 20.78 18.92 -7.57
N CYS A 612 20.87 19.62 -8.71
CA CYS A 612 22.01 20.42 -9.12
C CYS A 612 21.55 21.76 -9.70
N MET A 613 22.43 22.76 -9.65
CA MET A 613 22.13 24.09 -10.14
C MET A 613 23.38 24.82 -10.63
N HIS A 614 23.30 25.36 -11.84
CA HIS A 614 24.38 26.10 -12.48
C HIS A 614 23.89 27.47 -12.94
N LYS A 615 24.76 28.48 -12.84
CA LYS A 615 24.42 29.83 -13.31
C LYS A 615 24.21 29.81 -14.83
N SER A 616 23.11 30.40 -15.29
CA SER A 616 22.83 30.58 -16.72
C SER A 616 23.48 31.88 -17.22
N GLU A 617 23.80 31.93 -18.52
CA GLU A 617 24.22 33.16 -19.20
C GLU A 617 23.03 34.08 -19.51
N THR A 618 21.81 33.59 -19.33
CA THR A 618 20.58 34.35 -19.48
C THR A 618 20.61 35.63 -18.62
N LYS A 619 20.33 36.77 -19.25
CA LYS A 619 20.32 38.09 -18.60
C LYS A 619 19.33 38.14 -17.43
N LEU A 620 19.56 39.07 -16.50
CA LEU A 620 18.72 39.24 -15.31
C LEU A 620 17.22 39.33 -15.68
N TRP A 621 16.39 38.59 -14.94
CA TRP A 621 14.94 38.48 -15.06
C TRP A 621 14.42 37.82 -16.34
N MET A 622 15.26 37.55 -17.34
CA MET A 622 14.82 37.03 -18.64
C MET A 622 14.39 35.56 -18.61
N GLY A 623 14.70 34.83 -17.53
CA GLY A 623 14.21 33.46 -17.29
C GLY A 623 12.75 33.38 -16.83
N LEU A 624 12.06 34.51 -16.72
CA LEU A 624 10.64 34.59 -16.39
C LEU A 624 9.79 34.96 -17.62
N PRO A 625 8.51 34.57 -17.67
CA PRO A 625 7.58 34.94 -18.73
C PRO A 625 7.50 36.46 -18.92
N GLN A 626 7.63 36.90 -20.17
CA GLN A 626 7.35 38.28 -20.53
C GLN A 626 5.85 38.48 -20.64
N LYS A 627 5.34 39.55 -20.04
CA LYS A 627 3.96 40.01 -20.18
C LYS A 627 3.91 41.51 -20.39
N PHE A 628 2.73 41.99 -20.77
CA PHE A 628 2.46 43.39 -21.04
C PHE A 628 1.46 43.96 -20.05
N GLY A 629 1.53 45.28 -19.86
CA GLY A 629 0.59 46.02 -19.04
C GLY A 629 0.43 47.46 -19.51
N TYR A 630 -0.68 48.04 -19.06
CA TYR A 630 -1.05 49.41 -19.33
C TYR A 630 -0.95 50.22 -18.04
N VAL A 631 -0.29 51.38 -18.11
CA VAL A 631 -0.12 52.27 -16.96
C VAL A 631 -1.39 53.09 -16.75
N GLU A 632 -2.26 52.62 -15.87
CA GLU A 632 -3.50 53.33 -15.54
C GLU A 632 -3.22 54.60 -14.73
N TYR A 633 -2.25 54.54 -13.81
CA TYR A 633 -1.89 55.67 -12.98
C TYR A 633 -0.44 55.59 -12.46
N LEU A 634 0.23 56.74 -12.39
CA LEU A 634 1.53 56.91 -11.72
C LEU A 634 1.34 57.88 -10.55
N ASN A 635 1.57 57.42 -9.33
CA ASN A 635 1.57 58.25 -8.13
C ASN A 635 3.02 58.60 -7.74
N GLU A 636 3.49 59.80 -8.11
CA GLU A 636 4.85 60.24 -7.77
C GLU A 636 5.02 60.48 -6.25
N GLU A 637 4.00 60.98 -5.55
CA GLU A 637 4.06 61.25 -4.11
C GLU A 637 4.17 59.96 -3.29
N LYS A 638 3.29 58.99 -3.58
CA LYS A 638 3.28 57.68 -2.89
C LYS A 638 4.33 56.72 -3.46
N LYS A 639 5.00 57.10 -4.55
CA LYS A 639 5.94 56.28 -5.32
C LYS A 639 5.36 54.92 -5.73
N ILE A 640 4.15 54.94 -6.28
CA ILE A 640 3.43 53.73 -6.73
C ILE A 640 3.08 53.85 -8.20
N LEU A 641 3.45 52.84 -8.97
CA LEU A 641 3.05 52.64 -10.35
C LEU A 641 1.88 51.63 -10.39
N HIS A 642 0.72 52.06 -10.90
CA HIS A 642 -0.45 51.20 -11.06
C HIS A 642 -0.53 50.70 -12.50
N ILE A 643 -0.33 49.41 -12.68
CA ILE A 643 -0.36 48.72 -13.96
C ILE A 643 -1.56 47.78 -13.98
N VAL A 644 -2.31 47.82 -15.06
CA VAL A 644 -3.30 46.78 -15.38
C VAL A 644 -2.65 45.85 -16.40
N THR A 645 -2.48 44.58 -16.04
CA THR A 645 -1.85 43.61 -16.93
C THR A 645 -2.74 43.27 -18.12
N GLN A 646 -2.15 42.63 -19.14
CA GLN A 646 -2.88 42.06 -20.27
C GLN A 646 -4.03 41.12 -19.84
N ASP A 647 -3.85 40.43 -18.73
CA ASP A 647 -4.82 39.49 -18.15
C ASP A 647 -5.85 40.20 -17.23
N SER A 648 -5.85 41.53 -17.20
CA SER A 648 -6.75 42.37 -16.40
C SER A 648 -6.53 42.25 -14.87
N GLU A 649 -5.31 41.93 -14.44
CA GLU A 649 -4.91 41.99 -13.03
C GLU A 649 -4.39 43.40 -12.68
N GLN A 650 -4.77 43.91 -11.51
CA GLN A 650 -4.34 45.22 -11.01
C GLN A 650 -3.09 45.07 -10.14
N ILE A 651 -1.99 45.68 -10.55
CA ILE A 651 -0.70 45.60 -9.85
C ILE A 651 -0.24 46.98 -9.41
N PHE A 652 0.04 47.11 -8.11
CA PHE A 652 0.57 48.31 -7.50
C PHE A 652 2.04 48.10 -7.15
N GLN A 653 2.94 48.59 -8.01
CA GLN A 653 4.38 48.43 -7.86
C GLN A 653 4.97 49.67 -7.18
N ALA A 654 5.57 49.47 -5.99
CA ALA A 654 6.31 50.53 -5.32
C ALA A 654 7.70 50.73 -5.97
N PHE A 655 8.17 51.98 -6.00
CA PHE A 655 9.50 52.33 -6.52
C PHE A 655 10.26 53.28 -5.59
N LYS A 656 11.59 53.26 -5.66
CA LYS A 656 12.47 54.09 -4.80
C LYS A 656 12.81 55.43 -5.44
N GLU A 657 13.18 55.40 -6.72
CA GLU A 657 13.55 56.55 -7.55
C GLU A 657 12.52 56.76 -8.66
N LYS A 658 12.43 57.99 -9.19
CA LYS A 658 11.43 58.34 -10.21
C LYS A 658 11.55 57.40 -11.41
N TRP A 659 10.44 56.80 -11.80
CA TRP A 659 10.39 55.92 -12.97
C TRP A 659 10.60 56.77 -14.23
N GLY A 660 11.76 56.62 -14.89
CA GLY A 660 12.26 57.50 -15.95
C GLY A 660 11.22 58.11 -16.90
N THR A 661 11.00 57.49 -18.07
CA THR A 661 10.14 58.01 -19.16
C THR A 661 8.71 57.46 -19.16
N ILE A 662 8.30 56.78 -18.09
CA ILE A 662 6.98 56.13 -17.99
C ILE A 662 5.96 57.10 -17.40
N SER A 663 4.83 57.22 -18.07
CA SER A 663 3.71 58.10 -17.72
C SER A 663 2.39 57.33 -17.80
N LYS A 664 1.33 57.93 -17.25
CA LYS A 664 -0.04 57.44 -17.44
C LYS A 664 -0.35 57.33 -18.94
N GLY A 665 -0.94 56.20 -19.34
CA GLY A 665 -1.27 55.91 -20.74
C GLY A 665 -0.20 55.15 -21.51
N ASP A 666 1.00 54.98 -20.94
CA ASP A 666 2.05 54.20 -21.58
C ASP A 666 1.79 52.69 -21.47
N PHE A 667 2.38 51.96 -22.41
CA PHE A 667 2.47 50.52 -22.38
C PHE A 667 3.83 50.09 -21.84
N VAL A 668 3.82 49.03 -21.05
CA VAL A 668 5.02 48.46 -20.45
C VAL A 668 5.09 46.97 -20.71
N SER A 669 6.31 46.46 -20.82
CA SER A 669 6.58 45.03 -20.71
C SER A 669 7.28 44.75 -19.39
N PHE A 670 7.06 43.58 -18.83
CA PHE A 670 7.66 43.15 -17.57
C PHE A 670 7.76 41.63 -17.51
N ARG A 671 8.47 41.16 -16.49
CA ARG A 671 8.64 39.75 -16.16
C ARG A 671 7.72 39.40 -15.00
N GLU A 672 6.91 38.34 -15.14
CA GLU A 672 5.89 37.98 -14.16
C GLU A 672 6.21 36.66 -13.45
N TYR A 673 5.89 36.59 -12.16
CA TYR A 673 5.88 35.34 -11.39
C TYR A 673 4.84 35.42 -10.27
N THR A 674 4.51 34.26 -9.68
CA THR A 674 3.55 34.18 -8.57
C THR A 674 4.25 33.69 -7.30
N ILE A 675 3.93 34.30 -6.16
CA ILE A 675 4.33 33.82 -4.84
C ILE A 675 3.10 33.53 -3.99
N ILE A 676 3.22 32.61 -3.03
CA ILE A 676 2.18 32.33 -2.04
C ILE A 676 2.54 33.07 -0.75
N LYS A 677 1.68 33.99 -0.30
CA LYS A 677 1.85 34.70 0.96
C LYS A 677 0.56 34.59 1.77
N LYS A 678 0.64 34.04 2.99
CA LYS A 678 -0.55 33.80 3.86
C LYS A 678 -1.69 33.04 3.15
N ASN A 679 -1.35 31.99 2.39
CA ASN A 679 -2.27 31.19 1.56
C ASN A 679 -2.94 31.92 0.38
N GLU A 680 -2.56 33.17 0.09
CA GLU A 680 -3.02 33.89 -1.09
C GLU A 680 -1.93 33.88 -2.17
N LYS A 681 -2.32 33.55 -3.40
CA LYS A 681 -1.47 33.70 -4.59
C LYS A 681 -1.39 35.18 -4.93
N LYS A 682 -0.18 35.73 -4.92
CA LYS A 682 0.10 37.10 -5.31
C LYS A 682 0.97 37.12 -6.56
N VAL A 683 0.48 37.79 -7.60
CA VAL A 683 1.26 38.09 -8.81
C VAL A 683 2.28 39.19 -8.48
N VAL A 684 3.51 39.00 -8.92
CA VAL A 684 4.62 39.94 -8.76
C VAL A 684 5.25 40.18 -10.13
N ILE A 685 5.59 41.44 -10.40
CA ILE A 685 6.23 41.86 -11.64
C ILE A 685 7.63 42.41 -11.36
N ALA A 686 8.53 42.21 -12.30
CA ALA A 686 9.91 42.70 -12.25
C ALA A 686 10.39 43.16 -13.64
N ASN A 687 11.51 43.90 -13.67
CA ASN A 687 12.12 44.41 -14.90
C ASN A 687 11.12 45.11 -15.84
N ILE A 688 10.42 46.13 -15.32
CA ILE A 688 9.41 46.87 -16.08
C ILE A 688 10.10 47.86 -17.03
N GLU A 689 9.80 47.75 -18.31
CA GLU A 689 10.34 48.58 -19.40
C GLU A 689 9.22 49.19 -20.22
N LYS A 690 9.37 50.45 -20.63
CA LYS A 690 8.44 51.10 -21.55
C LYS A 690 8.52 50.44 -22.92
N VAL A 691 7.37 50.18 -23.53
CA VAL A 691 7.29 49.62 -24.89
C VAL A 691 6.29 50.42 -25.72
N ASN A 692 6.45 50.32 -27.04
CA ASN A 692 5.54 50.95 -27.97
C ASN A 692 4.18 50.26 -27.96
N LYS A 693 3.13 51.04 -28.22
CA LYS A 693 1.74 50.57 -28.25
C LYS A 693 1.57 49.41 -29.22
N GLU A 694 2.16 49.50 -30.41
CA GLU A 694 2.03 48.50 -31.48
C GLU A 694 2.55 47.12 -31.06
N THR A 695 3.55 47.07 -30.17
CA THR A 695 4.11 45.82 -29.64
C THR A 695 3.26 45.23 -28.53
N ALA A 696 2.73 46.07 -27.63
CA ALA A 696 2.00 45.59 -26.46
C ALA A 696 0.53 45.25 -26.78
N LEU A 697 -0.13 46.09 -27.58
CA LEU A 697 -1.58 46.07 -27.81
C LEU A 697 -2.14 44.70 -28.26
N PRO A 698 -1.49 43.94 -29.17
CA PRO A 698 -2.00 42.64 -29.62
C PRO A 698 -2.15 41.59 -28.51
N ASN A 699 -1.48 41.79 -27.36
CA ASN A 699 -1.51 40.85 -26.23
C ASN A 699 -2.67 41.12 -25.27
N PHE A 700 -3.40 42.22 -25.42
CA PHE A 700 -4.55 42.57 -24.59
C PHE A 700 -5.85 41.97 -25.14
N ASN A 701 -6.86 41.88 -24.28
CA ASN A 701 -8.20 41.51 -24.72
C ASN A 701 -8.70 42.46 -25.81
N SER A 702 -9.32 41.90 -26.84
CA SER A 702 -9.99 42.66 -27.88
C SER A 702 -11.38 42.11 -28.16
N GLY A 703 -12.25 42.94 -28.68
CA GLY A 703 -13.58 42.49 -29.10
C GLY A 703 -14.32 43.54 -29.91
N ILE A 704 -15.35 43.08 -30.60
CA ILE A 704 -16.21 43.91 -31.44
C ILE A 704 -17.32 44.48 -30.58
N VAL A 705 -17.43 45.81 -30.57
CA VAL A 705 -18.47 46.56 -29.84
C VAL A 705 -19.33 47.33 -30.82
N VAL A 706 -20.53 47.67 -30.39
CA VAL A 706 -21.45 48.50 -31.16
C VAL A 706 -21.65 49.82 -30.43
N VAL A 707 -21.58 50.93 -31.16
CA VAL A 707 -21.85 52.27 -30.61
C VAL A 707 -23.35 52.41 -30.35
N ASP A 708 -23.76 52.53 -29.10
CA ASP A 708 -25.17 52.55 -28.72
C ASP A 708 -25.72 53.94 -28.42
N ASP A 709 -24.87 54.89 -28.06
CA ASP A 709 -25.27 56.28 -27.91
C ASP A 709 -24.10 57.24 -28.17
N ILE A 710 -24.40 58.45 -28.63
CA ILE A 710 -23.40 59.50 -28.86
C ILE A 710 -23.81 60.76 -28.14
N ASN A 711 -23.02 61.14 -27.14
CA ASN A 711 -23.24 62.37 -26.41
C ASN A 711 -22.36 63.50 -26.97
N LYS A 712 -22.94 64.29 -27.87
CA LYS A 712 -22.24 65.43 -28.51
C LYS A 712 -21.79 66.51 -27.50
N GLN A 713 -22.58 66.76 -26.46
CA GLN A 713 -22.25 67.77 -25.43
C GLN A 713 -21.04 67.34 -24.59
N LYS A 714 -21.02 66.08 -24.14
CA LYS A 714 -19.93 65.49 -23.36
C LYS A 714 -18.75 65.01 -24.22
N LYS A 715 -18.84 65.15 -25.55
CA LYS A 715 -17.83 64.73 -26.53
C LYS A 715 -17.38 63.27 -26.31
N LEU A 716 -18.33 62.36 -26.20
CA LEU A 716 -18.08 60.93 -26.00
C LEU A 716 -19.12 60.08 -26.73
N PHE A 717 -18.80 58.80 -26.93
CA PHE A 717 -19.76 57.80 -27.34
C PHE A 717 -19.78 56.62 -26.36
N HIS A 718 -20.96 56.04 -26.20
CA HIS A 718 -21.18 54.80 -25.46
C HIS A 718 -21.01 53.62 -26.41
N TYR A 719 -20.55 52.50 -25.86
CA TYR A 719 -20.47 51.25 -26.59
C TYR A 719 -20.95 50.08 -25.74
N THR A 720 -21.40 49.02 -26.41
CA THR A 720 -21.83 47.78 -25.78
C THR A 720 -21.27 46.54 -26.48
N PHE A 721 -20.94 45.52 -25.70
CA PHE A 721 -20.62 44.18 -26.23
C PHE A 721 -21.87 43.30 -26.41
N GLY A 722 -23.04 43.76 -25.94
CA GLY A 722 -24.30 43.02 -25.97
C GLY A 722 -24.75 42.50 -24.61
N GLN A 723 -25.74 41.61 -24.63
CA GLN A 723 -26.40 41.11 -23.41
C GLN A 723 -25.42 40.44 -22.43
N GLY A 724 -25.52 40.81 -21.15
CA GLY A 724 -24.72 40.23 -20.06
C GLY A 724 -23.23 40.63 -20.04
N LYS A 725 -22.78 41.53 -20.93
CA LYS A 725 -21.39 41.97 -21.04
C LYS A 725 -21.22 43.44 -20.62
N ILE A 726 -20.01 43.81 -20.23
CA ILE A 726 -19.67 45.14 -19.68
C ILE A 726 -19.68 46.17 -20.81
N GLY A 727 -20.58 47.15 -20.77
CA GLY A 727 -20.53 48.33 -21.65
C GLY A 727 -19.53 49.38 -21.17
N GLY A 728 -19.26 50.40 -21.99
CA GLY A 728 -18.35 51.47 -21.61
C GLY A 728 -18.54 52.75 -22.40
N ILE A 729 -17.62 53.69 -22.18
CA ILE A 729 -17.57 54.97 -22.86
C ILE A 729 -16.19 55.19 -23.47
N VAL A 730 -16.14 55.91 -24.59
CA VAL A 730 -14.90 56.41 -25.19
C VAL A 730 -15.07 57.90 -25.43
N PHE A 731 -14.14 58.71 -24.92
CA PHE A 731 -14.14 60.14 -25.18
C PHE A 731 -13.53 60.43 -26.55
N PHE A 732 -14.02 61.47 -27.22
CA PHE A 732 -13.48 61.93 -28.50
C PHE A 732 -12.03 62.43 -28.43
N ASN A 733 -11.51 62.69 -27.24
CA ASN A 733 -10.11 63.01 -27.02
C ASN A 733 -9.21 61.77 -27.01
N ASP A 734 -9.77 60.58 -26.75
CA ASP A 734 -9.03 59.32 -26.63
C ASP A 734 -8.96 58.57 -27.97
N THR A 735 -9.67 59.04 -28.99
CA THR A 735 -9.68 58.45 -30.34
C THR A 735 -9.94 59.49 -31.42
N VAL A 736 -9.34 59.31 -32.59
CA VAL A 736 -9.63 60.10 -33.80
C VAL A 736 -10.95 59.71 -34.47
N LEU A 737 -11.54 58.57 -34.09
CA LEU A 737 -12.78 58.08 -34.68
C LEU A 737 -13.98 58.92 -34.25
N ARG A 738 -14.89 59.15 -35.20
CA ARG A 738 -16.19 59.81 -34.98
C ARG A 738 -17.28 58.88 -35.52
N PRO A 739 -17.63 57.83 -34.75
CA PRO A 739 -18.53 56.81 -35.24
C PRO A 739 -20.00 57.26 -35.22
N GLU A 740 -20.86 56.49 -35.87
CA GLU A 740 -22.33 56.65 -35.83
C GLU A 740 -22.97 55.60 -34.91
N VAL A 741 -24.18 55.87 -34.42
CA VAL A 741 -24.94 54.89 -33.64
C VAL A 741 -25.23 53.67 -34.51
N GLY A 742 -24.97 52.48 -33.99
CA GLY A 742 -25.05 51.21 -34.72
C GLY A 742 -23.74 50.78 -35.41
N GLN A 743 -22.71 51.64 -35.45
CA GLN A 743 -21.43 51.26 -36.05
C GLN A 743 -20.70 50.24 -35.17
N CYS A 744 -20.21 49.17 -35.81
CA CYS A 744 -19.31 48.20 -35.17
C CYS A 744 -17.87 48.74 -35.16
N LEU A 745 -17.21 48.63 -34.01
CA LEU A 745 -15.81 49.02 -33.81
C LEU A 745 -15.06 47.87 -33.12
N LYS A 746 -13.79 47.69 -33.44
CA LYS A 746 -12.92 46.79 -32.68
C LYS A 746 -12.24 47.59 -31.59
N ILE A 747 -12.35 47.15 -30.35
CA ILE A 747 -11.64 47.77 -29.23
C ILE A 747 -10.67 46.78 -28.60
N PHE A 748 -9.53 47.31 -28.17
CA PHE A 748 -8.59 46.64 -27.27
C PHE A 748 -8.81 47.22 -25.88
N TYR A 749 -8.92 46.37 -24.86
CA TYR A 749 -9.31 46.80 -23.53
C TYR A 749 -8.72 45.93 -22.43
N CYS A 750 -8.66 46.47 -21.22
CA CYS A 750 -8.48 45.71 -19.99
C CYS A 750 -9.65 45.96 -19.04
N VAL A 751 -9.87 45.05 -18.09
CA VAL A 751 -10.97 45.16 -17.12
C VAL A 751 -10.39 45.46 -15.74
N THR A 752 -10.90 46.49 -15.11
CA THR A 752 -10.55 46.85 -13.73
C THR A 752 -11.76 46.69 -12.82
N LYS A 753 -11.51 46.62 -11.50
CA LYS A 753 -12.56 46.70 -10.50
C LYS A 753 -12.44 48.02 -9.77
N ASP A 754 -13.56 48.67 -9.51
CA ASP A 754 -13.60 49.87 -8.68
C ASP A 754 -13.55 49.50 -7.18
N ARG A 755 -13.63 50.51 -6.30
CA ARG A 755 -13.62 50.30 -4.83
C ARG A 755 -14.80 49.48 -4.31
N LYS A 756 -15.89 49.36 -5.08
CA LYS A 756 -17.08 48.58 -4.75
C LYS A 756 -17.05 47.17 -5.38
N GLY A 757 -16.01 46.87 -6.15
CA GLY A 757 -15.86 45.60 -6.86
C GLY A 757 -16.56 45.54 -8.22
N GLU A 758 -17.15 46.65 -8.67
CA GLU A 758 -17.83 46.73 -9.97
C GLU A 758 -16.80 46.74 -11.10
N LYS A 759 -17.03 45.91 -12.13
CA LYS A 759 -16.13 45.79 -13.27
C LYS A 759 -16.29 46.99 -14.21
N ARG A 760 -15.17 47.61 -14.57
CA ARG A 760 -15.07 48.71 -15.53
C ARG A 760 -14.08 48.35 -16.63
N SER A 761 -14.42 48.62 -17.88
CA SER A 761 -13.47 48.50 -19.00
C SER A 761 -12.63 49.77 -19.15
N ILE A 762 -11.34 49.59 -19.39
CA ILE A 762 -10.42 50.64 -19.84
C ILE A 762 -10.12 50.37 -21.31
N VAL A 763 -10.47 51.31 -22.18
CA VAL A 763 -10.23 51.20 -23.62
C VAL A 763 -8.82 51.67 -23.94
N LEU A 764 -8.03 50.79 -24.54
CA LEU A 764 -6.61 50.98 -24.87
C LEU A 764 -6.42 51.43 -26.33
N ASN A 765 -7.28 50.94 -27.22
CA ASN A 765 -7.33 51.36 -28.62
C ASN A 765 -8.72 51.12 -29.22
N VAL A 766 -9.06 51.88 -30.26
CA VAL A 766 -10.29 51.72 -31.04
C VAL A 766 -9.93 51.74 -32.52
N GLU A 767 -10.41 50.76 -33.26
CA GLU A 767 -10.18 50.57 -34.68
C GLU A 767 -11.52 50.43 -35.41
N LYS A 768 -11.55 50.91 -36.66
CA LYS A 768 -12.66 50.60 -37.56
C LYS A 768 -12.62 49.11 -37.91
N THR A 769 -13.78 48.49 -38.00
CA THR A 769 -13.91 47.09 -38.41
C THR A 769 -15.10 46.93 -39.34
N THR A 770 -15.05 45.91 -40.18
CA THR A 770 -16.19 45.43 -40.99
C THR A 770 -16.87 44.23 -40.32
N GLU A 771 -16.31 43.71 -39.23
CA GLU A 771 -16.91 42.62 -38.45
C GLU A 771 -18.17 43.10 -37.72
N MET A 772 -19.20 42.27 -37.70
CA MET A 772 -20.47 42.56 -37.04
C MET A 772 -20.55 41.87 -35.67
N ASN A 773 -21.18 42.50 -34.68
CA ASN A 773 -21.46 41.88 -33.38
C ASN A 773 -22.96 41.54 -33.24
N PRO A 774 -23.39 40.30 -33.55
CA PRO A 774 -24.79 39.90 -33.49
C PRO A 774 -25.39 39.89 -32.07
N ASN A 775 -24.54 39.87 -31.02
CA ASN A 775 -24.99 39.92 -29.62
C ASN A 775 -25.43 41.32 -29.20
N ALA A 776 -25.02 42.35 -29.95
CA ALA A 776 -25.28 43.75 -29.65
C ALA A 776 -26.11 44.44 -30.74
N LEU A 777 -26.06 43.95 -31.98
CA LEU A 777 -26.77 44.51 -33.14
C LEU A 777 -27.37 43.38 -33.97
N LYS A 778 -28.66 43.48 -34.29
CA LYS A 778 -29.32 42.52 -35.19
C LYS A 778 -30.44 43.20 -35.98
N THR A 779 -30.79 42.60 -37.10
CA THR A 779 -31.94 43.04 -37.91
C THR A 779 -33.14 42.18 -37.56
N ILE A 780 -34.29 42.83 -37.35
CA ILE A 780 -35.58 42.19 -37.06
C ILE A 780 -36.61 42.58 -38.12
N GLN A 781 -37.64 41.76 -38.29
CA GLN A 781 -38.81 42.08 -39.10
C GLN A 781 -40.05 41.95 -38.24
N GLY A 782 -40.99 42.89 -38.38
CA GLY A 782 -42.24 42.85 -37.64
C GLY A 782 -43.15 44.02 -37.95
N ARG A 783 -44.33 43.99 -37.37
CA ARG A 783 -45.28 45.09 -37.44
C ARG A 783 -44.91 46.14 -36.39
N LEU A 784 -44.69 47.37 -36.85
CA LEU A 784 -44.46 48.54 -36.00
C LEU A 784 -45.81 49.11 -35.58
N GLU A 785 -46.03 49.20 -34.27
CA GLU A 785 -47.25 49.72 -33.65
C GLU A 785 -46.97 51.05 -32.95
N LEU A 786 -47.59 52.12 -33.44
CA LEU A 786 -47.50 53.45 -32.87
C LEU A 786 -48.21 53.54 -31.51
N LYS A 787 -47.62 54.26 -30.56
CA LYS A 787 -48.19 54.51 -29.24
C LYS A 787 -48.21 56.02 -28.96
N TYR A 788 -49.25 56.46 -28.29
CA TYR A 788 -49.54 57.85 -27.97
C TYR A 788 -49.67 57.97 -26.45
N LYS A 789 -49.02 58.95 -25.83
CA LYS A 789 -49.22 59.28 -24.43
C LYS A 789 -50.41 60.22 -24.31
N ASP A 790 -51.21 60.04 -23.27
CA ASP A 790 -52.34 60.91 -22.97
C ASP A 790 -51.86 62.36 -22.81
N GLY A 791 -52.30 63.24 -23.70
CA GLY A 791 -51.95 64.67 -23.69
C GLY A 791 -50.94 65.13 -24.74
N SER A 792 -50.64 64.37 -25.80
CA SER A 792 -49.92 64.89 -26.98
C SER A 792 -50.85 65.71 -27.88
N TRP A 793 -50.57 67.01 -28.07
CA TRP A 793 -51.45 67.98 -28.75
C TRP A 793 -51.32 67.99 -30.28
N ASP A 794 -50.38 67.24 -30.85
CA ASP A 794 -50.06 67.30 -32.29
C ASP A 794 -50.53 66.06 -33.09
N GLY A 795 -51.18 65.09 -32.44
CA GLY A 795 -51.63 63.84 -33.08
C GLY A 795 -50.49 62.95 -33.59
N SER A 796 -49.24 63.25 -33.25
CA SER A 796 -48.08 62.48 -33.67
C SER A 796 -47.71 61.40 -32.64
N PRO A 797 -47.18 60.25 -33.08
CA PRO A 797 -46.83 59.16 -32.18
C PRO A 797 -45.66 59.51 -31.25
N ASP A 798 -45.77 59.16 -29.98
CA ASP A 798 -44.75 59.44 -28.96
C ASP A 798 -43.63 58.39 -28.92
N PHE A 799 -43.93 57.16 -29.35
CA PHE A 799 -42.98 56.07 -29.54
C PHE A 799 -43.71 54.93 -30.27
N ALA A 800 -42.99 53.89 -30.65
CA ALA A 800 -43.60 52.68 -31.20
C ALA A 800 -42.94 51.43 -30.65
N PHE A 801 -43.54 50.29 -30.94
CA PHE A 801 -42.95 48.98 -30.67
C PHE A 801 -42.99 48.11 -31.93
N ILE A 802 -41.94 47.33 -32.13
CA ILE A 802 -41.95 46.18 -33.06
C ILE A 802 -41.88 44.95 -32.17
N GLY A 803 -43.00 44.29 -31.87
CA GLY A 803 -43.03 43.27 -30.79
C GLY A 803 -42.57 43.88 -29.45
N ASP A 804 -41.50 43.33 -28.87
CA ASP A 804 -40.91 43.84 -27.60
C ASP A 804 -39.83 44.93 -27.80
N TYR A 805 -39.55 45.33 -29.04
CA TYR A 805 -38.45 46.26 -29.37
C TYR A 805 -38.93 47.71 -29.41
N TYR A 806 -38.36 48.55 -28.55
CA TYR A 806 -38.76 49.96 -28.42
C TYR A 806 -38.23 50.81 -29.57
N VAL A 807 -39.11 51.63 -30.17
CA VAL A 807 -38.79 52.63 -31.19
C VAL A 807 -39.00 54.02 -30.60
N HIS A 808 -37.94 54.81 -30.52
CA HIS A 808 -38.03 56.18 -29.99
C HIS A 808 -38.68 57.14 -31.00
N ARG A 809 -39.38 58.19 -30.53
CA ARG A 809 -40.01 59.22 -31.38
C ARG A 809 -39.09 59.77 -32.45
N SER A 810 -37.82 60.01 -32.10
CA SER A 810 -36.83 60.54 -33.06
C SER A 810 -36.64 59.65 -34.28
N VAL A 811 -36.67 58.32 -34.09
CA VAL A 811 -36.56 57.35 -35.20
C VAL A 811 -37.84 57.38 -36.04
N LEU A 812 -39.02 57.46 -35.40
CA LEU A 812 -40.28 57.60 -36.14
C LEU A 812 -40.32 58.87 -36.99
N CYS A 813 -39.88 60.00 -36.44
CA CYS A 813 -39.80 61.27 -37.16
C CYS A 813 -38.76 61.23 -38.30
N GLU A 814 -37.61 60.59 -38.07
CA GLU A 814 -36.55 60.46 -39.08
C GLU A 814 -37.03 59.71 -40.33
N TYR A 815 -37.81 58.63 -40.14
CA TYR A 815 -38.35 57.81 -41.24
C TYR A 815 -39.80 58.19 -41.62
N ASN A 816 -40.31 59.32 -41.10
CA ASN A 816 -41.66 59.84 -41.34
C ASN A 816 -42.78 58.79 -41.16
N ILE A 817 -42.68 57.96 -40.11
CA ILE A 817 -43.65 56.91 -39.81
C ILE A 817 -44.87 57.52 -39.12
N THR A 818 -45.97 57.62 -39.85
CA THR A 818 -47.23 58.24 -39.38
C THR A 818 -48.38 57.26 -39.19
N ALA A 819 -48.21 55.99 -39.59
CA ALA A 819 -49.16 54.91 -39.39
C ALA A 819 -48.45 53.57 -39.12
N ASP A 820 -49.17 52.63 -38.51
CA ASP A 820 -48.69 51.26 -38.30
C ASP A 820 -48.32 50.61 -39.64
N CYS A 821 -47.15 49.98 -39.70
CA CYS A 821 -46.63 49.37 -40.92
C CYS A 821 -45.74 48.16 -40.62
N ASN A 822 -45.55 47.27 -41.60
CA ASN A 822 -44.53 46.23 -41.51
C ASN A 822 -43.19 46.83 -41.90
N VAL A 823 -42.18 46.61 -41.08
CA VAL A 823 -40.84 47.15 -41.29
C VAL A 823 -39.77 46.10 -41.07
N THR A 824 -38.65 46.27 -41.75
CA THR A 824 -37.39 45.65 -41.34
C THR A 824 -36.61 46.69 -40.54
N ALA A 825 -36.04 46.35 -39.40
CA ALA A 825 -35.39 47.32 -38.53
C ALA A 825 -34.11 46.77 -37.90
N ASP A 826 -33.08 47.61 -37.79
CA ASP A 826 -31.89 47.28 -37.01
C ASP A 826 -32.11 47.70 -35.56
N VAL A 827 -31.90 46.74 -34.67
CA VAL A 827 -32.00 46.92 -33.22
C VAL A 827 -30.65 46.76 -32.57
N ILE A 828 -30.38 47.63 -31.61
CA ILE A 828 -29.20 47.57 -30.77
C ILE A 828 -29.59 47.27 -29.32
N TYR A 829 -28.73 46.53 -28.63
CA TYR A 829 -28.90 46.26 -27.20
C TYR A 829 -28.71 47.54 -26.38
N ALA A 830 -29.68 47.86 -25.52
CA ALA A 830 -29.74 49.09 -24.72
C ALA A 830 -29.52 48.86 -23.21
N GLY A 831 -29.13 47.64 -22.80
CA GLY A 831 -28.95 47.26 -21.39
C GLY A 831 -30.18 46.63 -20.73
N GLN A 832 -29.97 45.93 -19.61
CA GLN A 832 -31.02 45.28 -18.81
C GLN A 832 -32.01 44.39 -19.60
N GLY A 833 -31.53 43.66 -20.61
CA GLY A 833 -32.38 42.81 -21.46
C GLY A 833 -33.20 43.57 -22.50
N LYS A 834 -33.11 44.90 -22.55
CA LYS A 834 -33.87 45.74 -23.48
C LYS A 834 -33.08 46.02 -24.75
N TRP A 835 -33.81 46.11 -25.86
CA TRP A 835 -33.29 46.43 -27.18
C TRP A 835 -34.06 47.65 -27.71
N LYS A 836 -33.36 48.52 -28.44
CA LYS A 836 -33.94 49.71 -29.07
C LYS A 836 -33.70 49.69 -30.56
N VAL A 837 -34.71 50.12 -31.34
CA VAL A 837 -34.60 50.30 -32.78
C VAL A 837 -33.78 51.56 -33.06
N ILE A 838 -32.78 51.43 -33.92
CA ILE A 838 -31.89 52.53 -34.33
C ILE A 838 -32.04 52.90 -35.80
N LYS A 839 -32.55 51.98 -36.63
CA LYS A 839 -32.74 52.20 -38.06
C LYS A 839 -33.93 51.41 -38.57
N ILE A 840 -34.73 52.01 -39.44
CA ILE A 840 -35.84 51.36 -40.14
C ILE A 840 -35.48 51.29 -41.62
N HIS A 841 -35.61 50.10 -42.21
CA HIS A 841 -35.52 49.84 -43.64
C HIS A 841 -36.96 49.65 -44.13
N GLN A 842 -37.47 50.66 -44.85
CA GLN A 842 -38.79 50.62 -45.48
C GLN A 842 -38.79 49.73 -46.72
#